data_AF-A0A0D8J4B4-F1
#
_entry.id   AF-A0A0D8J4B4-F1
#
_cell.length_a   1.000
_cell.length_b   1.000
_cell.length_c   1.000
_cell.angle_alpha   90.00
_cell.angle_beta   90.00
_cell.angle_gamma   90.00
#
_symmetry.space_group_name_H-M   'P 1'
#
loop_
_entity.id
_entity.type
_entity.pdbx_description
1 polymer ?
#
loop_
_entity_poly.entity_id
_entity_poly.type
_entity_poly.pdbx_seq_one_letter_code
_entity_poly.pdbx_strand_id
1 'polypeptide(L)'
;MKQFIFKAKLLVFLLMFGTAYAQSLQHPVIWATNNDKAEIQAKVENYNWANSIITKAKAAIDDKVNTHISNPTAILGTIPVCETRDDLSESAASANNAKHAQVLNYASYAAMVYYVTSEEKYAQFAADILWYYIEELAPRTPETTALSGSHFYDPRAGYLQFAMAYDLMVSYLKQTGTKVYRKSTGSRVAFDNVKAQKAVHNIAMNALQEHAGADTRIGQRVSNHPILRAPGVLFNILCVEDDNERERMFEVFWNTGTKNQNSFTKTILPMFGDQGIWPEAVSYSFMPNITLVLDVVDRLKPEMNLMADKMHILDGNFLFDNLRYPNRRFVRYGDSHRDNDGTGALYRYTLDLAARRGFAAYEQKATVALRQGYDAEGGYDPAVPVTTFDNVKAFEQLFLGIDIPETIDGEIDFQKPTVVIEHAGVALQRNYVEVNNIDYGLCGIIGGAHYVHSHCTGITMELYGADYIMAANGGLPNSLAERKEDVHTGYFWRHAGNNTVIVNGTSHGIQQGSWKSNSDLWMNTTVNEAAEPKHLEDPVNPNFSFATQFLDDEVNNCEQQRTLSTIRTSETSGYYFDLFRSKSTVNNNFHDYVYHNIGDETHIFNSNGDELSVSATARYQTDIGDTYKSPGWRFFEETKVTAPLDEATNIRFDLNETNTYMNMFVPADVVREYTKAVGPATREAKGGYEDRKTQILAVRQNGEAWNKPYVHIFEPSKSTITSVKSVEHLYRGEVIVGAKVTSQIDNKTIVDYVICQEDENQTFTLPEMGLTFNGRFAVVRTEQDLGKAQTTLYIGEGTKLTFGNHMLEADADKKGNLVVEGEVDLSRVLGFKNLSNNTVVERGSSLSVEAVVGSDFTEVTLFVNGANAGTITQAPYIWESNALLANLTEPSYILKLVAKDVNNEVAESSISILTPGQWARTTDFHPHSVPGVIQFEDYDYGGAGVSYYDRSPIDESKYKYWEGDNVDLNSSKERISYIQGQEWLEYTINVESTGYYDFFVNHQTRRTPEFEALTVSLPDENKVLFSKKILTYTGTGAFATDLLGNVYLEKGTHVIRFYMDSYGFDLDYFELKLTQPTGNKQIQAEADRLKIYPNPAHDTVNIAMDGFRTADITIYNMAGQLMFNTQTSESVIQLSRSFNYKRGLYVVRVLDENKQAHFGKLIFR
;
A
#
# COMPACT_ATOMS: atom_id res chain seq x y z
N MET A 1 62.81 45.65 22.08
CA MET A 1 61.45 46.09 22.48
C MET A 1 60.32 45.40 21.71
N LYS A 2 60.38 45.25 20.38
CA LYS A 2 59.32 44.58 19.58
C LYS A 2 59.13 43.08 19.85
N GLN A 3 60.18 42.33 20.20
CA GLN A 3 60.06 40.90 20.56
C GLN A 3 59.48 40.64 21.95
N PHE A 4 59.58 41.61 22.88
CA PHE A 4 59.03 41.48 24.22
C PHE A 4 57.51 41.75 24.24
N ILE A 5 57.05 42.67 23.38
CA ILE A 5 55.62 42.97 23.20
C ILE A 5 54.91 41.80 22.47
N PHE A 6 55.57 41.09 21.57
CA PHE A 6 54.98 39.94 20.87
C PHE A 6 54.85 38.71 21.79
N LYS A 7 55.85 38.44 22.64
CA LYS A 7 55.77 37.37 23.65
C LYS A 7 54.80 37.69 24.79
N ALA A 8 54.68 38.96 25.19
CA ALA A 8 53.68 39.37 26.18
C ALA A 8 52.24 39.28 25.62
N LYS A 9 52.03 39.60 24.34
CA LYS A 9 50.72 39.41 23.69
C LYS A 9 50.37 37.93 23.47
N LEU A 10 51.35 37.07 23.18
CA LEU A 10 51.12 35.62 23.04
C LEU A 10 50.84 34.96 24.40
N LEU A 11 51.48 35.42 25.48
CA LEU A 11 51.22 34.93 26.84
C LEU A 11 49.84 35.38 27.34
N VAL A 12 49.39 36.58 26.98
CA VAL A 12 48.02 37.07 27.28
C VAL A 12 46.97 36.40 26.38
N PHE A 13 47.31 35.97 25.16
CA PHE A 13 46.42 35.16 24.31
C PHE A 13 46.33 33.69 24.77
N LEU A 14 47.42 33.13 25.32
CA LEU A 14 47.45 31.79 25.94
C LEU A 14 46.82 31.77 27.34
N LEU A 15 46.83 32.89 28.07
CA LEU A 15 46.11 33.05 29.35
C LEU A 15 44.62 33.41 29.18
N MET A 16 44.16 33.69 27.95
CA MET A 16 42.73 33.85 27.63
C MET A 16 42.05 32.55 27.15
N PHE A 17 42.81 31.46 26.97
CA PHE A 17 42.26 30.11 27.14
C PHE A 17 42.14 29.81 28.64
N GLY A 18 41.34 30.63 29.34
CA GLY A 18 40.64 30.10 30.48
C GLY A 18 39.90 28.88 29.98
N THR A 19 40.02 27.77 30.71
CA THR A 19 39.18 26.58 30.56
C THR A 19 37.75 27.05 30.32
N ALA A 20 37.33 27.08 29.05
CA ALA A 20 35.94 27.18 28.72
C ALA A 20 35.38 25.85 29.21
N TYR A 21 34.95 25.83 30.46
CA TYR A 21 34.06 24.78 30.94
C TYR A 21 32.92 24.78 29.94
N ALA A 22 32.83 23.74 29.13
CA ALA A 22 31.67 23.53 28.29
C ALA A 22 30.46 23.66 29.21
N GLN A 23 29.50 24.51 28.81
CA GLN A 23 28.31 24.69 29.60
C GLN A 23 27.61 23.33 29.72
N SER A 24 27.29 22.92 30.95
CA SER A 24 26.53 21.68 31.19
C SER A 24 25.24 21.68 30.36
N LEU A 25 24.83 20.49 29.92
CA LEU A 25 23.68 20.30 29.03
C LEU A 25 22.41 20.93 29.64
N GLN A 26 21.73 21.77 28.86
CA GLN A 26 20.53 22.47 29.32
C GLN A 26 19.29 21.73 28.85
N HIS A 27 18.30 21.58 29.73
CA HIS A 27 17.04 20.87 29.43
C HIS A 27 15.88 21.85 29.14
N PRO A 28 14.97 21.51 28.21
CA PRO A 28 14.96 20.27 27.42
C PRO A 28 16.02 20.24 26.32
N VAL A 29 16.32 19.05 25.82
CA VAL A 29 17.36 18.83 24.79
C VAL A 29 17.08 17.64 23.86
N ILE A 30 16.17 16.73 24.24
CA ILE A 30 15.92 15.49 23.49
C ILE A 30 15.12 15.74 22.22
N TRP A 31 14.07 16.57 22.29
CA TRP A 31 13.25 16.89 21.13
C TRP A 31 13.36 18.37 20.73
N ALA A 32 13.47 19.25 21.72
CA ALA A 32 13.57 20.69 21.54
C ALA A 32 14.37 21.30 22.70
N THR A 33 14.81 22.53 22.53
CA THR A 33 15.45 23.36 23.56
C THR A 33 14.53 24.49 23.99
N ASN A 34 14.84 25.20 25.08
CA ASN A 34 14.08 26.40 25.45
C ASN A 34 14.13 27.52 24.38
N ASN A 35 15.16 27.52 23.53
CA ASN A 35 15.28 28.50 22.44
C ASN A 35 14.30 28.20 21.30
N ASP A 36 13.93 26.94 21.10
CA ASP A 36 13.04 26.51 20.01
C ASP A 36 11.56 26.75 20.33
N LYS A 37 11.23 27.02 21.60
CA LYS A 37 9.85 27.10 22.09
C LYS A 37 9.00 28.10 21.32
N ALA A 38 9.53 29.28 21.02
CA ALA A 38 8.78 30.31 20.30
C ALA A 38 8.47 29.89 18.86
N GLU A 39 9.40 29.21 18.19
CA GLU A 39 9.20 28.69 16.83
C GLU A 39 8.19 27.54 16.82
N ILE A 40 8.25 26.64 17.80
CA ILE A 40 7.27 25.55 17.95
C ILE A 40 5.87 26.09 18.24
N GLN A 41 5.75 27.13 19.07
CA GLN A 41 4.46 27.81 19.29
C GLN A 41 3.93 28.42 18.00
N ALA A 42 4.77 29.13 17.24
CA ALA A 42 4.39 29.67 15.94
C ALA A 42 3.98 28.56 14.96
N LYS A 43 4.66 27.40 14.97
CA LYS A 43 4.30 26.22 14.16
C LYS A 43 2.89 25.73 14.51
N VAL A 44 2.58 25.58 15.80
CA VAL A 44 1.27 25.15 16.30
C VAL A 44 0.16 26.17 15.99
N GLU A 45 0.48 27.46 15.94
CA GLU A 45 -0.46 28.52 15.58
C GLU A 45 -0.73 28.59 14.07
N ASN A 46 0.29 28.36 13.26
CA ASN A 46 0.23 28.58 11.81
C ASN A 46 -0.21 27.35 11.01
N TYR A 47 -0.01 26.13 11.55
CA TYR A 47 -0.25 24.89 10.80
C TYR A 47 -1.28 23.98 11.49
N ASN A 48 -2.34 23.64 10.75
CA ASN A 48 -3.45 22.82 11.25
C ASN A 48 -2.98 21.43 11.74
N TRP A 49 -2.04 20.79 11.02
CA TRP A 49 -1.51 19.48 11.40
C TRP A 49 -0.74 19.55 12.74
N ALA A 50 0.00 20.62 13.00
CA ALA A 50 0.75 20.80 14.24
C ALA A 50 -0.21 21.12 15.41
N ASN A 51 -1.23 21.94 15.14
CA ASN A 51 -2.31 22.21 16.09
C ASN A 51 -3.10 20.94 16.45
N SER A 52 -3.37 20.07 15.47
CA SER A 52 -4.13 18.84 15.69
C SER A 52 -3.42 17.90 16.66
N ILE A 53 -2.07 17.85 16.65
CA ILE A 53 -1.28 17.08 17.62
C ILE A 53 -1.55 17.58 19.05
N ILE A 54 -1.47 18.88 19.31
CA ILE A 54 -1.71 19.45 20.64
C ILE A 54 -3.16 19.22 21.08
N THR A 55 -4.11 19.41 20.18
CA THR A 55 -5.54 19.19 20.45
C THR A 55 -5.82 17.73 20.80
N LYS A 56 -5.30 16.77 20.03
CA LYS A 56 -5.45 15.34 20.30
C LYS A 56 -4.72 14.91 21.58
N ALA A 57 -3.53 15.46 21.84
CA ALA A 57 -2.80 15.22 23.09
C ALA A 57 -3.60 15.70 24.30
N LYS A 58 -4.19 16.90 24.24
CA LYS A 58 -5.11 17.42 25.28
C LYS A 58 -6.31 16.50 25.46
N ALA A 59 -6.97 16.08 24.37
CA ALA A 59 -8.10 15.15 24.43
C ALA A 59 -7.75 13.83 25.15
N ALA A 60 -6.53 13.32 24.99
CA ALA A 60 -6.09 12.10 25.67
C ALA A 60 -5.90 12.27 27.19
N ILE A 61 -5.60 13.48 27.68
CA ILE A 61 -5.16 13.73 29.07
C ILE A 61 -6.08 14.65 29.89
N ASP A 62 -6.92 15.48 29.28
CA ASP A 62 -7.64 16.57 29.96
C ASP A 62 -8.53 16.08 31.11
N ASP A 63 -9.31 15.02 30.90
CA ASP A 63 -10.16 14.44 31.95
C ASP A 63 -9.33 13.95 33.15
N LYS A 64 -8.15 13.40 32.88
CA LYS A 64 -7.23 12.87 33.91
C LYS A 64 -6.55 14.00 34.65
N VAL A 65 -6.13 15.04 33.93
CA VAL A 65 -5.54 16.26 34.50
C VAL A 65 -6.55 16.98 35.38
N ASN A 66 -7.79 17.15 34.91
CA ASN A 66 -8.86 17.80 35.65
C ASN A 66 -9.24 17.01 36.91
N THR A 67 -9.32 15.68 36.82
CA THR A 67 -9.54 14.81 37.99
C THR A 67 -8.38 14.91 38.99
N HIS A 68 -7.14 14.94 38.49
CA HIS A 68 -5.94 15.00 39.30
C HIS A 68 -5.83 16.28 40.14
N ILE A 69 -6.37 17.42 39.67
CA ILE A 69 -6.38 18.68 40.43
C ILE A 69 -7.00 18.50 41.83
N SER A 70 -8.12 17.79 41.93
CA SER A 70 -8.81 17.55 43.19
C SER A 70 -8.47 16.20 43.84
N ASN A 71 -8.05 15.22 43.04
CA ASN A 71 -7.74 13.86 43.49
C ASN A 71 -6.48 13.29 42.80
N PRO A 72 -5.27 13.67 43.25
CA PRO A 72 -4.03 13.17 42.67
C PRO A 72 -3.90 11.64 42.70
N THR A 73 -4.50 10.99 43.71
CA THR A 73 -4.49 9.52 43.86
C THR A 73 -5.26 8.81 42.75
N ALA A 74 -6.19 9.48 42.04
CA ALA A 74 -6.95 8.86 40.96
C ALA A 74 -6.04 8.30 39.86
N ILE A 75 -5.03 9.05 39.41
CA ILE A 75 -4.07 8.59 38.40
C ILE A 75 -2.93 7.80 39.03
N LEU A 76 -2.38 8.27 40.16
CA LEU A 76 -1.25 7.60 40.83
C LEU A 76 -1.63 6.21 41.38
N GLY A 77 -2.92 5.99 41.63
CA GLY A 77 -3.49 4.70 41.99
C GLY A 77 -3.50 3.68 40.86
N THR A 78 -3.45 4.13 39.60
CA THR A 78 -3.44 3.26 38.41
C THR A 78 -2.05 2.78 38.01
N ILE A 79 -0.99 3.45 38.52
CA ILE A 79 0.38 3.04 38.25
C ILE A 79 0.60 1.65 38.87
N PRO A 80 0.95 0.64 38.08
CA PRO A 80 1.19 -0.69 38.59
C PRO A 80 2.50 -0.74 39.39
N VAL A 81 2.66 -1.83 40.15
CA VAL A 81 3.87 -2.05 40.94
C VAL A 81 5.04 -2.27 40.00
N CYS A 82 6.13 -1.54 40.24
CA CYS A 82 7.39 -1.70 39.52
C CYS A 82 8.04 -3.03 39.95
N GLU A 83 8.34 -3.90 38.98
CA GLU A 83 8.99 -5.18 39.20
C GLU A 83 10.33 -5.05 39.90
N THR A 84 10.79 -6.12 40.54
CA THR A 84 12.02 -6.06 41.35
C THR A 84 13.31 -6.06 40.53
N ARG A 85 13.30 -6.68 39.33
CA ARG A 85 14.44 -6.89 38.42
C ARG A 85 13.95 -7.18 36.98
N ASP A 86 14.87 -7.19 36.02
CA ASP A 86 14.62 -7.49 34.61
C ASP A 86 14.78 -8.99 34.24
N ASP A 87 14.15 -9.88 35.00
CA ASP A 87 14.26 -11.34 34.83
C ASP A 87 13.02 -11.99 34.21
N LEU A 88 12.01 -11.21 33.85
CA LEU A 88 10.79 -11.71 33.21
C LEU A 88 10.96 -11.87 31.70
N SER A 89 10.36 -12.95 31.18
CA SER A 89 10.18 -13.10 29.73
C SER A 89 9.28 -12.00 29.16
N GLU A 90 9.45 -11.67 27.89
CA GLU A 90 8.59 -10.71 27.16
C GLU A 90 7.10 -10.99 27.35
N SER A 91 6.68 -12.26 27.27
CA SER A 91 5.28 -12.64 27.47
C SER A 91 4.78 -12.35 28.89
N ALA A 92 5.63 -12.54 29.91
CA ALA A 92 5.26 -12.31 31.31
C ALA A 92 5.22 -10.81 31.65
N ALA A 93 6.14 -10.02 31.08
CA ALA A 93 6.22 -8.58 31.28
C ALA A 93 5.14 -7.80 30.49
N SER A 94 4.61 -8.36 29.39
CA SER A 94 3.78 -7.64 28.41
C SER A 94 2.60 -6.87 29.01
N ALA A 95 1.82 -7.49 29.90
CA ALA A 95 0.65 -6.85 30.48
C ALA A 95 1.02 -5.72 31.45
N ASN A 96 2.10 -5.88 32.22
CA ASN A 96 2.58 -4.85 33.13
C ASN A 96 3.23 -3.68 32.38
N ASN A 97 4.00 -4.00 31.32
CA ASN A 97 4.58 -3.03 30.41
C ASN A 97 3.52 -2.12 29.80
N ALA A 98 2.43 -2.70 29.26
CA ALA A 98 1.35 -1.91 28.66
C ALA A 98 0.74 -0.89 29.63
N LYS A 99 0.57 -1.27 30.91
CA LYS A 99 0.03 -0.39 31.96
C LYS A 99 1.01 0.74 32.34
N HIS A 100 2.30 0.42 32.51
CA HIS A 100 3.31 1.43 32.77
C HIS A 100 3.44 2.41 31.59
N ALA A 101 3.54 1.87 30.37
CA ALA A 101 3.61 2.67 29.15
C ALA A 101 2.40 3.60 29.03
N GLN A 102 1.19 3.12 29.29
CA GLN A 102 -0.02 3.95 29.22
C GLN A 102 0.05 5.18 30.15
N VAL A 103 0.43 5.00 31.43
CA VAL A 103 0.49 6.13 32.36
C VAL A 103 1.63 7.09 32.01
N LEU A 104 2.77 6.57 31.56
CA LEU A 104 3.91 7.40 31.14
C LEU A 104 3.65 8.15 29.82
N ASN A 105 2.85 7.60 28.90
CA ASN A 105 2.34 8.34 27.74
C ASN A 105 1.51 9.56 28.18
N TYR A 106 0.65 9.41 29.21
CA TYR A 106 -0.10 10.57 29.71
C TYR A 106 0.82 11.63 30.33
N ALA A 107 1.87 11.21 31.03
CA ALA A 107 2.85 12.13 31.60
C ALA A 107 3.66 12.86 30.51
N SER A 108 4.09 12.15 29.46
CA SER A 108 4.85 12.74 28.35
C SER A 108 3.98 13.70 27.53
N TYR A 109 2.72 13.35 27.24
CA TYR A 109 1.78 14.27 26.59
C TYR A 109 1.46 15.49 27.44
N ALA A 110 1.31 15.35 28.75
CA ALA A 110 1.16 16.49 29.64
C ALA A 110 2.41 17.39 29.66
N ALA A 111 3.61 16.80 29.63
CA ALA A 111 4.86 17.54 29.52
C ALA A 111 4.99 18.27 28.17
N MET A 112 4.63 17.63 27.06
CA MET A 112 4.59 18.23 25.72
C MET A 112 3.60 19.40 25.66
N VAL A 113 2.37 19.22 26.15
CA VAL A 113 1.35 20.28 26.22
C VAL A 113 1.83 21.42 27.11
N TYR A 114 2.41 21.14 28.28
CA TYR A 114 2.97 22.18 29.15
C TYR A 114 4.09 22.95 28.47
N TYR A 115 5.02 22.27 27.79
CA TYR A 115 6.11 22.92 27.09
C TYR A 115 5.58 23.94 26.07
N VAL A 116 4.54 23.57 25.30
CA VAL A 116 3.93 24.45 24.29
C VAL A 116 3.03 25.54 24.91
N THR A 117 2.13 25.21 25.83
CA THR A 117 1.08 26.13 26.30
C THR A 117 1.44 26.88 27.58
N SER A 118 2.44 26.41 28.33
CA SER A 118 2.82 26.88 29.66
C SER A 118 1.72 26.76 30.73
N GLU A 119 0.67 25.98 30.48
CA GLU A 119 -0.41 25.75 31.43
C GLU A 119 0.05 24.82 32.58
N GLU A 120 0.25 25.38 33.78
CA GLU A 120 0.85 24.67 34.93
C GLU A 120 0.08 23.42 35.39
N LYS A 121 -1.23 23.31 35.11
CA LYS A 121 -2.01 22.11 35.47
C LYS A 121 -1.45 20.84 34.82
N TYR A 122 -0.95 20.92 33.59
CA TYR A 122 -0.32 19.80 32.90
C TYR A 122 1.07 19.52 33.47
N ALA A 123 1.83 20.57 33.77
CA ALA A 123 3.13 20.48 34.42
C ALA A 123 3.01 19.74 35.77
N GLN A 124 2.03 20.11 36.58
CA GLN A 124 1.81 19.50 37.88
C GLN A 124 1.38 18.02 37.78
N PHE A 125 0.53 17.69 36.79
CA PHE A 125 0.13 16.31 36.50
C PHE A 125 1.32 15.43 36.10
N ALA A 126 2.13 15.89 35.14
CA ALA A 126 3.34 15.19 34.72
C ALA A 126 4.34 15.04 35.88
N ALA A 127 4.57 16.11 36.64
CA ALA A 127 5.49 16.13 37.78
C ALA A 127 5.13 15.10 38.86
N ASP A 128 3.84 14.92 39.16
CA ASP A 128 3.40 13.97 40.18
C ASP A 128 3.53 12.51 39.73
N ILE A 129 3.27 12.23 38.46
CA ILE A 129 3.50 10.89 37.88
C ILE A 129 5.00 10.58 37.87
N LEU A 130 5.83 11.49 37.37
CA LEU A 130 7.29 11.34 37.37
C LEU A 130 7.82 11.13 38.78
N TRP A 131 7.32 11.92 39.74
CA TRP A 131 7.72 11.81 41.14
C TRP A 131 7.40 10.45 41.75
N TYR A 132 6.25 9.85 41.42
CA TYR A 132 5.94 8.49 41.86
C TYR A 132 7.03 7.49 41.45
N TYR A 133 7.42 7.49 40.17
CA TYR A 133 8.50 6.63 39.69
C TYR A 133 9.85 6.97 40.34
N ILE A 134 10.16 8.26 40.51
CA ILE A 134 11.39 8.70 41.18
C ILE A 134 11.45 8.17 42.62
N GLU A 135 10.34 8.20 43.36
CA GLU A 135 10.32 7.70 44.74
C GLU A 135 10.54 6.20 44.82
N GLU A 136 9.99 5.43 43.88
CA GLU A 136 10.12 3.99 43.81
C GLU A 136 11.49 3.52 43.33
N LEU A 137 12.13 4.27 42.42
CA LEU A 137 13.35 3.85 41.73
C LEU A 137 14.64 4.44 42.32
N ALA A 138 14.61 5.61 42.96
CA ALA A 138 15.79 6.19 43.61
C ALA A 138 16.43 5.33 44.73
N PRO A 139 15.66 4.56 45.54
CA PRO A 139 16.24 3.68 46.56
C PRO A 139 16.93 2.44 46.01
N ARG A 140 16.70 2.10 44.73
CA ARG A 140 17.16 0.86 44.09
C ARG A 140 18.60 0.97 43.61
N THR A 141 19.18 -0.14 43.15
CA THR A 141 20.42 -0.16 42.37
C THR A 141 20.08 -0.25 40.87
N PRO A 142 21.04 0.00 39.96
CA PRO A 142 20.82 -0.22 38.53
C PRO A 142 20.29 -1.62 38.18
N GLU A 143 20.79 -2.67 38.86
CA GLU A 143 20.40 -4.07 38.62
C GLU A 143 18.98 -4.41 39.13
N THR A 144 18.47 -3.65 40.10
CA THR A 144 17.12 -3.85 40.68
C THR A 144 16.12 -2.78 40.22
N THR A 145 16.50 -1.92 39.29
CA THR A 145 15.63 -0.91 38.71
C THR A 145 14.89 -1.56 37.55
N ALA A 146 13.58 -1.74 37.66
CA ALA A 146 12.74 -2.35 36.63
C ALA A 146 11.32 -1.78 36.77
N LEU A 147 10.62 -1.61 35.64
CA LEU A 147 9.19 -1.28 35.61
C LEU A 147 8.38 -2.55 35.36
N SER A 148 8.42 -3.05 34.13
CA SER A 148 7.69 -4.25 33.71
C SER A 148 8.45 -5.54 33.97
N GLY A 149 9.74 -5.45 34.30
CA GLY A 149 10.60 -6.59 34.59
C GLY A 149 11.25 -7.21 33.36
N SER A 150 11.30 -6.47 32.25
CA SER A 150 11.95 -6.93 31.02
C SER A 150 12.97 -5.90 30.54
N HIS A 151 14.21 -6.37 30.40
CA HIS A 151 15.32 -5.57 29.86
C HIS A 151 15.04 -5.02 28.46
N PHE A 152 14.10 -5.63 27.71
CA PHE A 152 13.75 -5.24 26.34
C PHE A 152 12.61 -4.21 26.35
N TYR A 153 11.54 -4.49 27.09
CA TYR A 153 10.36 -3.64 27.09
C TYR A 153 10.53 -2.32 27.84
N ASP A 154 11.22 -2.34 28.98
CA ASP A 154 11.39 -1.13 29.79
C ASP A 154 12.08 0.01 29.02
N PRO A 155 13.24 -0.18 28.36
CA PRO A 155 13.84 0.83 27.49
C PRO A 155 13.06 1.10 26.21
N ARG A 156 12.32 0.13 25.66
CA ARG A 156 11.54 0.33 24.42
C ARG A 156 10.25 1.15 24.65
N ALA A 157 9.72 1.14 25.88
CA ALA A 157 8.41 1.73 26.19
C ALA A 157 8.47 2.68 27.40
N GLY A 158 8.49 2.13 28.63
CA GLY A 158 8.34 2.91 29.86
C GLY A 158 9.45 3.94 30.07
N TYR A 159 10.71 3.52 30.05
CA TYR A 159 11.85 4.43 30.25
C TYR A 159 11.96 5.48 29.16
N LEU A 160 11.61 5.12 27.92
CA LEU A 160 11.55 6.07 26.80
C LEU A 160 10.59 7.23 27.12
N GLN A 161 9.35 6.91 27.49
CA GLN A 161 8.34 7.91 27.83
C GLN A 161 8.68 8.68 29.11
N PHE A 162 9.29 8.03 30.10
CA PHE A 162 9.80 8.70 31.30
C PHE A 162 10.84 9.77 30.94
N ALA A 163 11.83 9.44 30.10
CA ALA A 163 12.87 10.40 29.71
C ALA A 163 12.30 11.58 28.92
N MET A 164 11.40 11.31 27.97
CA MET A 164 10.75 12.35 27.17
C MET A 164 9.94 13.33 28.04
N ALA A 165 9.20 12.80 29.02
CA ALA A 165 8.49 13.62 29.98
C ALA A 165 9.44 14.39 30.91
N TYR A 166 10.46 13.72 31.44
CA TYR A 166 11.40 14.31 32.41
C TYR A 166 12.18 15.47 31.80
N ASP A 167 12.72 15.30 30.58
CA ASP A 167 13.51 16.31 29.86
C ASP A 167 12.75 17.64 29.70
N LEU A 168 11.49 17.57 29.26
CA LEU A 168 10.60 18.73 29.13
C LEU A 168 10.22 19.37 30.48
N MET A 169 10.33 18.62 31.58
CA MET A 169 9.88 19.03 32.91
C MET A 169 10.98 19.54 33.83
N VAL A 170 12.28 19.31 33.52
CA VAL A 170 13.41 19.70 34.39
C VAL A 170 13.32 21.17 34.82
N SER A 171 13.03 22.06 33.88
CA SER A 171 12.93 23.50 34.15
C SER A 171 11.82 23.83 35.16
N TYR A 172 10.65 23.19 35.09
CA TYR A 172 9.55 23.36 36.04
C TYR A 172 9.87 22.74 37.41
N LEU A 173 10.43 21.52 37.41
CA LEU A 173 10.74 20.78 38.64
C LEU A 173 11.76 21.53 39.51
N LYS A 174 12.71 22.24 38.90
CA LYS A 174 13.77 23.00 39.59
C LYS A 174 13.35 24.43 39.96
N GLN A 175 12.15 24.89 39.58
CA GLN A 175 11.66 26.20 40.03
C GLN A 175 11.56 26.25 41.55
N THR A 176 11.92 27.41 42.11
CA THR A 176 11.89 27.60 43.57
C THR A 176 10.46 27.49 44.07
N GLY A 177 10.23 26.57 45.01
CA GLY A 177 8.90 26.36 45.60
C GLY A 177 8.04 25.30 44.92
N THR A 178 8.52 24.66 43.85
CA THR A 178 7.81 23.54 43.20
C THR A 178 7.57 22.40 44.19
N LYS A 179 6.33 21.91 44.20
CA LYS A 179 5.90 20.79 45.04
C LYS A 179 5.35 19.64 44.21
N VAL A 180 5.62 18.43 44.66
CA VAL A 180 5.19 17.16 44.04
C VAL A 180 4.35 16.37 45.03
N TYR A 181 3.39 15.60 44.54
CA TYR A 181 2.48 14.81 45.37
C TYR A 181 3.11 13.48 45.78
N ARG A 182 3.30 13.29 47.09
CA ARG A 182 3.76 12.01 47.66
C ARG A 182 2.54 11.14 47.99
N LYS A 183 2.34 10.07 47.22
CA LYS A 183 1.23 9.11 47.40
C LYS A 183 1.24 8.46 48.79
N SER A 184 2.41 8.10 49.31
CA SER A 184 2.54 7.40 50.60
C SER A 184 2.10 8.23 51.81
N THR A 185 2.17 9.56 51.73
CA THR A 185 1.76 10.49 52.81
C THR A 185 0.48 11.26 52.48
N GLY A 186 -0.02 11.14 51.25
CA GLY A 186 -1.19 11.88 50.77
C GLY A 186 -0.99 13.39 50.72
N SER A 187 0.27 13.87 50.60
CA SER A 187 0.61 15.29 50.77
C SER A 187 1.61 15.80 49.73
N ARG A 188 1.59 17.13 49.51
CA ARG A 188 2.52 17.84 48.63
C ARG A 188 3.83 18.10 49.37
N VAL A 189 4.96 17.64 48.82
CA VAL A 189 6.32 17.83 49.35
C VAL A 189 7.17 18.65 48.39
N ALA A 190 8.24 19.27 48.87
CA ALA A 190 9.19 19.95 47.99
C ALA A 190 9.88 18.93 47.05
N PHE A 191 10.09 19.32 45.80
CA PHE A 191 10.85 18.49 44.86
C PHE A 191 12.30 18.32 45.30
N ASP A 192 12.82 17.10 45.20
CA ASP A 192 14.20 16.75 45.54
C ASP A 192 14.97 16.33 44.28
N ASN A 193 15.79 17.25 43.76
CA ASN A 193 16.57 17.00 42.56
C ASN A 193 17.64 15.93 42.76
N VAL A 194 18.21 15.80 43.96
CA VAL A 194 19.22 14.78 44.26
C VAL A 194 18.60 13.40 44.17
N LYS A 195 17.38 13.24 44.74
CA LYS A 195 16.61 12.00 44.62
C LYS A 195 16.21 11.71 43.18
N ALA A 196 15.76 12.73 42.43
CA ALA A 196 15.40 12.59 41.03
C ALA A 196 16.58 12.12 40.17
N GLN A 197 17.74 12.76 40.30
CA GLN A 197 18.94 12.38 39.55
C GLN A 197 19.47 11.00 39.92
N LYS A 198 19.28 10.56 41.17
CA LYS A 198 19.57 9.16 41.55
C LYS A 198 18.66 8.16 40.83
N ALA A 199 17.36 8.44 40.70
CA ALA A 199 16.44 7.59 39.94
C ALA A 199 16.78 7.60 38.44
N VAL A 200 17.06 8.77 37.85
CA VAL A 200 17.46 8.89 36.44
C VAL A 200 18.74 8.10 36.16
N HIS A 201 19.77 8.23 37.01
CA HIS A 201 21.00 7.46 36.88
C HIS A 201 20.75 5.94 36.92
N ASN A 202 19.94 5.49 37.89
CA ASN A 202 19.55 4.09 38.01
C ASN A 202 18.83 3.57 36.75
N ILE A 203 17.89 4.36 36.19
CA ILE A 203 17.17 4.02 34.96
C ILE A 203 18.14 3.97 33.77
N ALA A 204 19.00 4.97 33.59
CA ALA A 204 19.96 5.01 32.48
C ALA A 204 20.93 3.82 32.53
N MET A 205 21.50 3.52 33.71
CA MET A 205 22.39 2.36 33.89
C MET A 205 21.66 1.02 33.72
N ASN A 206 20.41 0.93 34.14
CA ASN A 206 19.60 -0.25 33.90
C ASN A 206 19.33 -0.44 32.41
N ALA A 207 18.86 0.60 31.71
CA ALA A 207 18.56 0.57 30.29
C ALA A 207 19.80 0.17 29.47
N LEU A 208 20.97 0.73 29.81
CA LEU A 208 22.24 0.42 29.19
C LEU A 208 22.72 -1.01 29.49
N GLN A 209 22.33 -1.60 30.63
CA GLN A 209 22.65 -2.98 31.04
C GLN A 209 24.17 -3.26 31.18
N GLU A 210 24.99 -2.30 31.64
CA GLU A 210 26.44 -2.54 31.85
C GLU A 210 26.72 -3.71 32.80
N HIS A 211 25.84 -3.90 33.78
CA HIS A 211 25.92 -4.99 34.75
C HIS A 211 25.63 -6.39 34.13
N ALA A 212 25.02 -6.45 32.94
CA ALA A 212 24.69 -7.71 32.25
C ALA A 212 25.83 -8.24 31.35
N GLY A 213 26.94 -7.50 31.24
CA GLY A 213 28.13 -7.89 30.49
C GLY A 213 28.37 -7.07 29.23
N ALA A 214 29.55 -7.27 28.64
CA ALA A 214 30.02 -6.54 27.46
C ALA A 214 29.33 -7.00 26.15
N ASP A 215 29.40 -6.15 25.13
CA ASP A 215 29.07 -6.53 23.77
C ASP A 215 30.05 -7.62 23.27
N THR A 216 29.51 -8.78 22.92
CA THR A 216 30.27 -9.93 22.38
C THR A 216 29.97 -10.19 20.91
N ARG A 217 29.25 -9.27 20.27
CA ARG A 217 28.72 -9.38 18.90
C ARG A 217 29.37 -8.41 17.92
N ILE A 218 30.50 -7.81 18.28
CA ILE A 218 31.27 -6.93 17.38
C ILE A 218 31.57 -7.68 16.06
N GLY A 219 31.14 -7.09 14.94
CA GLY A 219 31.26 -7.69 13.60
C GLY A 219 30.37 -8.91 13.34
N GLN A 220 29.38 -9.18 14.20
CA GLN A 220 28.42 -10.28 14.03
C GLN A 220 27.01 -9.74 13.79
N ARG A 221 26.18 -10.56 13.14
CA ARG A 221 24.75 -10.25 12.94
C ARG A 221 23.99 -10.26 14.27
N VAL A 222 23.20 -9.21 14.51
CA VAL A 222 22.24 -9.11 15.64
C VAL A 222 20.82 -8.89 15.11
N SER A 223 19.80 -9.08 15.95
CA SER A 223 18.42 -8.69 15.60
C SER A 223 18.20 -7.20 15.81
N ASN A 224 17.02 -6.72 15.45
CA ASN A 224 16.53 -5.36 15.68
C ASN A 224 16.36 -4.97 17.16
N HIS A 225 16.51 -5.91 18.11
CA HIS A 225 16.26 -5.64 19.54
C HIS A 225 17.09 -4.46 20.10
N PRO A 226 18.41 -4.36 19.87
CA PRO A 226 19.21 -3.23 20.35
C PRO A 226 18.79 -1.88 19.74
N ILE A 227 18.23 -1.89 18.52
CA ILE A 227 17.75 -0.69 17.83
C ILE A 227 16.43 -0.21 18.42
N LEU A 228 15.52 -1.13 18.72
CA LEU A 228 14.23 -0.80 19.34
C LEU A 228 14.37 -0.25 20.76
N ARG A 229 15.42 -0.68 21.49
CA ARG A 229 15.75 -0.17 22.83
C ARG A 229 16.49 1.17 22.78
N ALA A 230 17.20 1.46 21.69
CA ALA A 230 18.19 2.52 21.64
C ALA A 230 17.66 3.92 22.01
N PRO A 231 16.47 4.37 21.55
CA PRO A 231 15.94 5.67 21.96
C PRO A 231 15.79 5.78 23.47
N GLY A 232 15.20 4.78 24.14
CA GLY A 232 15.05 4.83 25.59
C GLY A 232 16.36 4.69 26.36
N VAL A 233 17.39 4.06 25.80
CA VAL A 233 18.72 4.09 26.40
C VAL A 233 19.34 5.48 26.27
N LEU A 234 19.44 6.00 25.05
CA LEU A 234 20.06 7.30 24.77
C LEU A 234 19.35 8.44 25.50
N PHE A 235 18.02 8.48 25.48
CA PHE A 235 17.24 9.56 26.07
C PHE A 235 17.39 9.60 27.60
N ASN A 236 17.48 8.44 28.26
CA ASN A 236 17.74 8.41 29.70
C ASN A 236 19.17 8.81 30.05
N ILE A 237 20.16 8.47 29.21
CA ILE A 237 21.53 8.99 29.34
C ILE A 237 21.52 10.51 29.27
N LEU A 238 20.79 11.09 28.31
CA LEU A 238 20.70 12.54 28.15
C LEU A 238 20.10 13.25 29.36
N CYS A 239 19.19 12.61 30.11
CA CYS A 239 18.59 13.16 31.34
C CYS A 239 19.55 13.21 32.56
N VAL A 240 20.73 12.58 32.49
CA VAL A 240 21.73 12.60 33.57
C VAL A 240 22.44 13.97 33.59
N GLU A 241 22.29 14.73 34.68
CA GLU A 241 22.86 16.08 34.81
C GLU A 241 24.39 16.08 35.03
N ASP A 242 24.98 14.99 35.56
CA ASP A 242 26.44 14.86 35.69
C ASP A 242 27.09 14.68 34.31
N ASP A 243 27.81 15.71 33.85
CA ASP A 243 28.42 15.74 32.52
C ASP A 243 29.43 14.61 32.28
N ASN A 244 30.23 14.24 33.28
CA ASN A 244 31.26 13.21 33.12
C ASN A 244 30.63 11.82 33.03
N GLU A 245 29.64 11.56 33.89
CA GLU A 245 28.95 10.28 33.89
C GLU A 245 28.06 10.13 32.64
N ARG A 246 27.38 11.20 32.21
CA ARG A 246 26.63 11.22 30.96
C ARG A 246 27.52 10.90 29.76
N GLU A 247 28.68 11.53 29.66
CA GLU A 247 29.64 11.25 28.58
C GLU A 247 30.17 9.81 28.64
N ARG A 248 30.49 9.30 29.84
CA ARG A 248 30.91 7.90 30.02
C ARG A 248 29.84 6.93 29.52
N MET A 249 28.58 7.13 29.90
CA MET A 249 27.48 6.27 29.45
C MET A 249 27.25 6.38 27.93
N PHE A 250 27.36 7.59 27.37
CA PHE A 250 27.29 7.79 25.91
C PHE A 250 28.40 7.01 25.19
N GLU A 251 29.64 7.06 25.68
CA GLU A 251 30.75 6.29 25.13
C GLU A 251 30.52 4.77 25.21
N VAL A 252 29.84 4.31 26.25
CA VAL A 252 29.41 2.90 26.31
C VAL A 252 28.35 2.62 25.25
N PHE A 253 27.27 3.40 25.18
CA PHE A 253 26.22 3.23 24.17
C PHE A 253 26.75 3.28 22.73
N TRP A 254 27.64 4.22 22.45
CA TRP A 254 28.13 4.52 21.11
C TRP A 254 29.25 3.57 20.69
N ASN A 255 30.32 3.47 21.50
CA ASN A 255 31.60 2.88 21.09
C ASN A 255 31.97 1.55 21.77
N THR A 256 31.32 1.19 22.88
CA THR A 256 31.70 -0.02 23.65
C THR A 256 30.65 -1.11 23.54
N GLY A 257 29.38 -0.76 23.71
CA GLY A 257 28.24 -1.65 23.78
C GLY A 257 28.19 -2.49 25.05
N THR A 258 27.01 -3.04 25.30
CA THR A 258 26.74 -4.06 26.32
C THR A 258 26.09 -5.27 25.66
N LYS A 259 25.87 -6.33 26.45
CA LYS A 259 25.24 -7.56 25.97
C LYS A 259 23.88 -7.33 25.28
N ASN A 260 23.07 -6.42 25.82
CA ASN A 260 21.70 -6.18 25.35
C ASN A 260 21.56 -4.86 24.57
N GLN A 261 22.49 -3.91 24.75
CA GLN A 261 22.58 -2.69 23.95
C GLN A 261 23.92 -2.68 23.21
N ASN A 262 23.94 -3.32 22.04
CA ASN A 262 25.17 -3.41 21.25
C ASN A 262 25.68 -2.03 20.83
N SER A 263 27.00 -1.94 20.61
CA SER A 263 27.66 -0.70 20.20
C SER A 263 27.10 -0.22 18.86
N PHE A 264 26.75 1.06 18.80
CA PHE A 264 26.33 1.67 17.54
C PHE A 264 27.45 1.63 16.50
N THR A 265 28.67 2.03 16.85
CA THR A 265 29.76 2.13 15.87
C THR A 265 30.43 0.82 15.52
N LYS A 266 30.46 -0.16 16.44
CA LYS A 266 31.17 -1.43 16.25
C LYS A 266 30.28 -2.61 15.88
N THR A 267 28.98 -2.51 16.10
CA THR A 267 28.03 -3.62 15.87
C THR A 267 26.86 -3.20 14.98
N ILE A 268 26.13 -2.14 15.31
CA ILE A 268 24.89 -1.78 14.58
C ILE A 268 25.19 -1.16 13.21
N LEU A 269 25.95 -0.06 13.16
CA LEU A 269 26.24 0.65 11.91
C LEU A 269 27.02 -0.21 10.89
N PRO A 270 27.97 -1.07 11.29
CA PRO A 270 28.63 -1.99 10.36
C PRO A 270 27.74 -3.06 9.72
N MET A 271 26.48 -3.23 10.17
CA MET A 271 25.55 -4.19 9.54
C MET A 271 24.88 -3.66 8.28
N PHE A 272 24.95 -2.35 8.01
CA PHE A 272 24.44 -1.79 6.77
C PHE A 272 25.35 -2.18 5.60
N GLY A 273 24.75 -2.80 4.58
CA GLY A 273 25.41 -2.98 3.28
C GLY A 273 25.31 -1.72 2.43
N ASP A 274 25.75 -1.82 1.17
CA ASP A 274 25.81 -0.68 0.24
C ASP A 274 24.43 -0.06 -0.03
N GLN A 275 23.35 -0.85 0.07
CA GLN A 275 21.97 -0.38 -0.10
C GLN A 275 21.43 0.41 1.10
N GLY A 276 22.14 0.47 2.23
CA GLY A 276 21.77 1.33 3.36
C GLY A 276 20.47 0.97 4.07
N ILE A 277 19.98 -0.26 3.95
CA ILE A 277 18.84 -0.79 4.71
C ILE A 277 19.27 -1.79 5.78
N TRP A 278 18.47 -1.93 6.84
CA TRP A 278 18.74 -2.89 7.90
C TRP A 278 18.50 -4.33 7.40
N PRO A 279 19.46 -5.28 7.56
CA PRO A 279 19.43 -6.56 6.84
C PRO A 279 18.54 -7.62 7.52
N GLU A 280 17.24 -7.34 7.58
CA GLU A 280 16.15 -8.21 8.07
C GLU A 280 14.99 -8.28 7.08
N ALA A 281 13.94 -9.03 7.43
CA ALA A 281 12.68 -9.08 6.71
C ALA A 281 12.07 -7.67 6.51
N VAL A 282 11.30 -7.44 5.44
CA VAL A 282 10.78 -6.12 5.01
C VAL A 282 10.30 -5.25 6.18
N SER A 283 9.32 -5.71 6.96
CA SER A 283 8.74 -4.89 8.04
C SER A 283 9.70 -4.65 9.21
N TYR A 284 10.73 -5.49 9.35
CA TYR A 284 11.81 -5.33 10.31
C TYR A 284 13.00 -4.54 9.74
N SER A 285 13.00 -4.20 8.45
CA SER A 285 14.09 -3.51 7.77
C SER A 285 13.96 -1.99 7.85
N PHE A 286 12.75 -1.43 7.98
CA PHE A 286 12.53 0.01 8.08
C PHE A 286 13.38 0.67 9.17
N MET A 287 13.36 0.11 10.39
CA MET A 287 14.15 0.55 11.57
C MET A 287 14.39 2.07 11.70
N PRO A 288 13.33 2.89 11.76
CA PRO A 288 13.45 4.35 11.79
C PRO A 288 14.22 4.87 13.03
N ASN A 289 14.29 4.08 14.10
CA ASN A 289 15.08 4.40 15.29
C ASN A 289 16.59 4.55 15.00
N ILE A 290 17.12 3.95 13.94
CA ILE A 290 18.53 4.12 13.57
C ILE A 290 18.75 5.56 13.10
N THR A 291 17.93 6.02 12.16
CA THR A 291 17.96 7.39 11.65
C THR A 291 17.63 8.40 12.75
N LEU A 292 16.69 8.10 13.66
CA LEU A 292 16.42 8.93 14.85
C LEU A 292 17.65 9.09 15.75
N VAL A 293 18.35 7.99 16.06
CA VAL A 293 19.54 8.05 16.90
C VAL A 293 20.65 8.82 16.21
N LEU A 294 20.86 8.61 14.90
CA LEU A 294 21.83 9.38 14.12
C LEU A 294 21.50 10.87 14.14
N ASP A 295 20.23 11.24 13.94
CA ASP A 295 19.76 12.62 13.95
C ASP A 295 19.97 13.30 15.31
N VAL A 296 19.54 12.65 16.41
CA VAL A 296 19.72 13.18 17.76
C VAL A 296 21.21 13.35 18.11
N VAL A 297 22.05 12.35 17.82
CA VAL A 297 23.49 12.44 18.11
C VAL A 297 24.16 13.49 17.23
N ASP A 298 23.80 13.60 15.96
CA ASP A 298 24.30 14.63 15.05
C ASP A 298 23.97 16.05 15.54
N ARG A 299 22.75 16.26 16.05
CA ARG A 299 22.33 17.55 16.60
C ARG A 299 23.09 17.92 17.89
N LEU A 300 23.38 16.94 18.74
CA LEU A 300 24.02 17.16 20.04
C LEU A 300 25.55 17.19 19.98
N LYS A 301 26.14 16.45 19.03
CA LYS A 301 27.58 16.34 18.81
C LYS A 301 27.90 16.55 17.31
N PRO A 302 27.59 17.72 16.74
CA PRO A 302 27.77 18.00 15.32
C PRO A 302 29.23 17.89 14.86
N GLU A 303 30.19 18.01 15.77
CA GLU A 303 31.61 17.81 15.54
C GLU A 303 31.97 16.37 15.15
N MET A 304 31.13 15.38 15.47
CA MET A 304 31.35 13.98 15.08
C MET A 304 31.15 13.74 13.58
N ASN A 305 30.44 14.65 12.89
CA ASN A 305 30.19 14.59 11.45
C ASN A 305 29.74 13.19 10.96
N LEU A 306 28.72 12.64 11.62
CA LEU A 306 28.35 11.23 11.50
C LEU A 306 28.08 10.75 10.09
N MET A 307 27.56 11.63 9.24
CA MET A 307 27.09 11.28 7.90
C MET A 307 28.19 11.27 6.82
N ALA A 308 29.42 11.71 7.14
CA ALA A 308 30.50 11.86 6.16
C ALA A 308 30.76 10.61 5.30
N ASP A 309 30.59 9.42 5.88
CA ASP A 309 30.78 8.10 5.27
C ASP A 309 29.52 7.23 5.36
N LYS A 310 28.36 7.80 5.72
CA LYS A 310 27.12 7.06 6.03
C LYS A 310 25.90 7.54 5.25
N MET A 311 26.10 8.36 4.21
CA MET A 311 25.02 8.86 3.35
C MET A 311 24.17 7.75 2.73
N HIS A 312 24.76 6.57 2.48
CA HIS A 312 24.04 5.40 1.96
C HIS A 312 22.86 4.97 2.84
N ILE A 313 22.90 5.19 4.16
CA ILE A 313 21.76 4.94 5.06
C ILE A 313 20.56 5.84 4.70
N LEU A 314 20.82 7.10 4.30
CA LEU A 314 19.76 7.99 3.82
C LEU A 314 19.27 7.58 2.44
N ASP A 315 20.12 6.99 1.58
CA ASP A 315 19.69 6.43 0.30
C ASP A 315 18.72 5.25 0.51
N GLY A 316 19.07 4.35 1.43
CA GLY A 316 18.26 3.18 1.80
C GLY A 316 16.86 3.55 2.32
N ASN A 317 16.71 4.71 2.96
CA ASN A 317 15.40 5.20 3.43
C ASN A 317 14.38 5.33 2.29
N PHE A 318 14.82 5.60 1.05
CA PHE A 318 13.95 5.76 -0.13
C PHE A 318 13.76 4.47 -0.95
N LEU A 319 14.38 3.36 -0.53
CA LEU A 319 14.27 2.10 -1.25
C LEU A 319 12.89 1.45 -1.05
N PHE A 320 12.31 1.59 0.13
CA PHE A 320 11.11 0.84 0.52
C PHE A 320 9.87 1.17 -0.30
N ASP A 321 9.64 2.42 -0.73
CA ASP A 321 8.46 2.72 -1.56
C ASP A 321 8.47 1.99 -2.91
N ASN A 322 9.65 1.66 -3.45
CA ASN A 322 9.78 0.80 -4.63
C ASN A 322 9.40 -0.67 -4.36
N LEU A 323 9.21 -1.06 -3.10
CA LEU A 323 8.78 -2.40 -2.68
C LEU A 323 7.27 -2.50 -2.43
N ARG A 324 6.48 -1.51 -2.85
CA ARG A 324 5.01 -1.58 -2.80
C ARG A 324 4.42 -2.20 -4.05
N TYR A 325 3.43 -3.06 -3.87
CA TYR A 325 2.49 -3.44 -4.93
C TYR A 325 1.68 -2.22 -5.40
N PRO A 326 1.03 -2.29 -6.58
CA PRO A 326 0.18 -1.20 -7.09
C PRO A 326 -0.92 -0.72 -6.12
N ASN A 327 -1.46 -1.61 -5.26
CA ASN A 327 -2.39 -1.23 -4.19
C ASN A 327 -1.71 -0.68 -2.91
N ARG A 328 -0.43 -0.29 -3.01
CA ARG A 328 0.41 0.32 -1.96
C ARG A 328 0.81 -0.56 -0.79
N ARG A 329 0.39 -1.83 -0.76
CA ARG A 329 0.83 -2.82 0.24
C ARG A 329 2.24 -3.32 -0.08
N PHE A 330 3.03 -3.69 0.93
CA PHE A 330 4.41 -4.14 0.69
C PHE A 330 4.51 -5.59 0.19
N VAL A 331 5.53 -5.85 -0.64
CA VAL A 331 6.02 -7.20 -0.89
C VAL A 331 6.51 -7.84 0.41
N ARG A 332 6.60 -9.17 0.44
CA ARG A 332 6.95 -9.90 1.66
C ARG A 332 8.07 -10.90 1.41
N TYR A 333 9.17 -10.73 2.15
CA TYR A 333 10.18 -11.76 2.35
C TYR A 333 10.45 -11.93 3.85
N GLY A 334 10.49 -13.18 4.32
CA GLY A 334 10.62 -13.51 5.75
C GLY A 334 9.39 -13.13 6.58
N ASP A 335 9.62 -13.00 7.89
CA ASP A 335 8.62 -12.58 8.86
C ASP A 335 8.25 -11.10 8.65
N SER A 336 7.21 -10.82 7.86
CA SER A 336 6.77 -9.45 7.60
C SER A 336 5.25 -9.26 7.50
N HIS A 337 4.82 -8.08 7.93
CA HIS A 337 3.47 -7.54 7.70
C HIS A 337 3.43 -6.67 6.45
N ARG A 338 2.33 -6.71 5.70
CA ARG A 338 2.19 -5.96 4.43
C ARG A 338 1.75 -4.52 4.66
N ASP A 339 1.07 -4.29 5.77
CA ASP A 339 0.43 -3.01 6.10
C ASP A 339 1.20 -2.24 7.20
N ASN A 340 2.40 -2.72 7.56
CA ASN A 340 3.31 -1.99 8.46
C ASN A 340 4.19 -1.05 7.64
N ASP A 341 3.98 0.26 7.79
CA ASP A 341 4.65 1.29 7.02
C ASP A 341 5.52 2.22 7.90
N GLY A 342 6.84 2.12 7.72
CA GLY A 342 7.82 2.96 8.42
C GLY A 342 8.34 4.14 7.59
N THR A 343 7.95 4.28 6.33
CA THR A 343 8.58 5.22 5.37
C THR A 343 8.46 6.68 5.80
N GLY A 344 7.28 7.11 6.27
CA GLY A 344 7.08 8.48 6.69
C GLY A 344 8.01 8.93 7.83
N ALA A 345 8.32 8.05 8.78
CA ALA A 345 9.25 8.37 9.87
C ALA A 345 10.68 8.52 9.34
N LEU A 346 11.11 7.64 8.43
CA LEU A 346 12.41 7.72 7.77
C LEU A 346 12.59 9.04 7.02
N TYR A 347 11.57 9.48 6.29
CA TYR A 347 11.62 10.74 5.55
C TYR A 347 11.64 11.95 6.47
N ARG A 348 10.88 11.96 7.57
CA ARG A 348 10.93 13.06 8.55
C ARG A 348 12.31 13.21 9.19
N TYR A 349 12.94 12.11 9.61
CA TYR A 349 14.29 12.17 10.18
C TYR A 349 15.34 12.54 9.14
N THR A 350 15.20 12.04 7.91
CA THR A 350 16.07 12.43 6.79
C THR A 350 15.95 13.91 6.50
N LEU A 351 14.72 14.45 6.51
CA LEU A 351 14.44 15.85 6.24
C LEU A 351 15.02 16.77 7.31
N ASP A 352 14.80 16.48 8.60
CA ASP A 352 15.38 17.27 9.69
C ASP A 352 16.91 17.32 9.60
N LEU A 353 17.54 16.14 9.50
CA LEU A 353 19.00 16.03 9.39
C LEU A 353 19.52 16.77 8.17
N ALA A 354 18.90 16.57 7.00
CA ALA A 354 19.31 17.19 5.75
C ALA A 354 19.19 18.72 5.80
N ALA A 355 18.08 19.25 6.31
CA ALA A 355 17.87 20.68 6.46
C ALA A 355 18.90 21.31 7.41
N ARG A 356 19.19 20.67 8.55
CA ARG A 356 20.20 21.15 9.51
C ARG A 356 21.63 21.14 8.94
N ARG A 357 21.97 20.13 8.15
CA ARG A 357 23.32 19.95 7.57
C ARG A 357 23.50 20.61 6.21
N GLY A 358 22.43 21.09 5.57
CA GLY A 358 22.46 21.67 4.23
C GLY A 358 22.61 20.62 3.11
N PHE A 359 22.08 19.42 3.31
CA PHE A 359 22.07 18.36 2.30
C PHE A 359 20.89 18.54 1.33
N ALA A 360 20.94 19.59 0.51
CA ALA A 360 19.82 20.05 -0.33
C ALA A 360 19.15 18.95 -1.18
N ALA A 361 19.92 17.99 -1.71
CA ALA A 361 19.36 16.88 -2.49
C ALA A 361 18.46 15.96 -1.65
N TYR A 362 18.86 15.64 -0.42
CA TYR A 362 18.08 14.81 0.50
C TYR A 362 16.91 15.58 1.10
N GLU A 363 17.08 16.88 1.36
CA GLU A 363 16.00 17.77 1.79
C GLU A 363 14.87 17.79 0.75
N GLN A 364 15.19 18.04 -0.52
CA GLN A 364 14.21 18.01 -1.61
C GLN A 364 13.57 16.63 -1.74
N LYS A 365 14.38 15.56 -1.77
CA LYS A 365 13.88 14.18 -1.94
C LYS A 365 12.94 13.77 -0.80
N ALA A 366 13.29 14.05 0.45
CA ALA A 366 12.43 13.75 1.59
C ALA A 366 11.14 14.57 1.61
N THR A 367 11.20 15.85 1.21
CA THR A 367 10.03 16.73 1.12
C THR A 367 9.04 16.23 0.06
N VAL A 368 9.53 15.87 -1.14
CA VAL A 368 8.72 15.31 -2.22
C VAL A 368 8.12 13.96 -1.81
N ALA A 369 8.91 13.07 -1.21
CA ALA A 369 8.43 11.78 -0.74
C ALA A 369 7.32 11.90 0.32
N LEU A 370 7.46 12.82 1.29
CA LEU A 370 6.41 13.10 2.27
C LEU A 370 5.15 13.66 1.61
N ARG A 371 5.27 14.59 0.66
CA ARG A 371 4.12 15.12 -0.08
C ARG A 371 3.35 14.02 -0.81
N GLN A 372 4.05 13.19 -1.59
CA GLN A 372 3.44 12.06 -2.30
C GLN A 372 2.79 11.06 -1.33
N GLY A 373 3.43 10.81 -0.18
CA GLY A 373 2.86 9.99 0.90
C GLY A 373 1.57 10.56 1.46
N TYR A 374 1.55 11.86 1.78
CA TYR A 374 0.37 12.55 2.31
C TYR A 374 -0.77 12.59 1.29
N ASP A 375 -0.48 12.83 0.01
CA ASP A 375 -1.50 12.84 -1.05
C ASP A 375 -2.15 11.47 -1.21
N ALA A 376 -1.35 10.40 -1.13
CA ALA A 376 -1.86 9.03 -1.18
C ALA A 376 -2.70 8.66 0.06
N GLU A 377 -2.49 9.30 1.21
CA GLU A 377 -3.28 9.13 2.44
C GLU A 377 -4.51 10.07 2.50
N GLY A 378 -4.72 10.92 1.49
CA GLY A 378 -5.82 11.90 1.46
C GLY A 378 -5.57 13.15 2.30
N GLY A 379 -4.31 13.42 2.65
CA GLY A 379 -3.88 14.58 3.42
C GLY A 379 -2.87 14.22 4.50
N TYR A 380 -2.55 15.19 5.36
CA TYR A 380 -1.69 14.99 6.51
C TYR A 380 -2.41 15.31 7.82
N ASP A 381 -2.85 14.26 8.52
CA ASP A 381 -3.42 14.37 9.86
C ASP A 381 -2.66 13.47 10.86
N PRO A 382 -1.66 14.01 11.57
CA PRO A 382 -0.87 13.28 12.55
C PRO A 382 -1.70 12.55 13.62
N ALA A 383 -1.30 11.31 13.93
CA ALA A 383 -1.90 10.52 14.99
C ALA A 383 -1.18 10.74 16.33
N VAL A 384 -1.92 10.75 17.43
CA VAL A 384 -1.39 10.87 18.81
C VAL A 384 -1.80 9.63 19.62
N PRO A 385 -1.24 8.46 19.31
CA PRO A 385 -1.68 7.20 19.91
C PRO A 385 -1.20 7.07 21.37
N VAL A 386 -2.01 6.44 22.23
CA VAL A 386 -1.56 5.97 23.55
C VAL A 386 -1.32 4.47 23.45
N THR A 387 -0.13 4.11 23.00
CA THR A 387 0.27 2.72 22.71
C THR A 387 1.47 2.31 23.53
N THR A 388 1.68 0.99 23.62
CA THR A 388 2.82 0.41 24.34
C THR A 388 4.13 0.66 23.60
N PHE A 389 4.13 0.48 22.28
CA PHE A 389 5.26 0.73 21.39
C PHE A 389 4.91 1.82 20.37
N ASP A 390 5.91 2.29 19.62
CA ASP A 390 5.77 3.30 18.55
C ASP A 390 5.15 4.63 19.03
N ASN A 391 5.40 4.94 20.30
CA ASN A 391 4.80 6.04 21.05
C ASN A 391 5.64 7.34 21.02
N VAL A 392 6.57 7.46 20.07
CA VAL A 392 7.31 8.72 19.81
C VAL A 392 6.68 9.54 18.68
N LYS A 393 5.71 8.97 17.95
CA LYS A 393 5.12 9.53 16.72
C LYS A 393 4.65 10.99 16.88
N ALA A 394 3.93 11.31 17.96
CA ALA A 394 3.47 12.68 18.21
C ALA A 394 4.63 13.68 18.45
N PHE A 395 5.71 13.21 19.09
CA PHE A 395 6.87 14.05 19.39
C PHE A 395 7.72 14.29 18.14
N GLU A 396 8.04 13.24 17.36
CA GLU A 396 8.77 13.42 16.10
C GLU A 396 8.01 14.36 15.15
N GLN A 397 6.69 14.22 15.04
CA GLN A 397 5.88 14.99 14.10
C GLN A 397 5.80 16.45 14.53
N LEU A 398 5.62 16.74 15.83
CA LEU A 398 5.55 18.13 16.30
C LEU A 398 6.92 18.83 16.29
N PHE A 399 7.93 18.18 16.88
CA PHE A 399 9.21 18.82 17.16
C PHE A 399 10.14 18.82 15.94
N LEU A 400 10.23 17.69 15.22
CA LEU A 400 11.09 17.56 14.03
C LEU A 400 10.32 17.75 12.71
N GLY A 401 8.99 17.70 12.73
CA GLY A 401 8.20 17.86 11.52
C GLY A 401 8.36 19.25 10.92
N ILE A 402 8.64 19.27 9.61
CA ILE A 402 8.68 20.47 8.78
C ILE A 402 7.37 20.53 7.99
N ASP A 403 6.80 21.73 7.86
CA ASP A 403 5.59 21.92 7.04
C ASP A 403 5.90 21.60 5.57
N ILE A 404 5.08 20.73 4.98
CA ILE A 404 5.25 20.28 3.60
C ILE A 404 4.22 21.02 2.73
N PRO A 405 4.65 21.86 1.78
CA PRO A 405 3.74 22.61 0.92
C PRO A 405 2.73 21.71 0.21
N GLU A 406 1.50 22.18 0.02
CA GLU A 406 0.48 21.47 -0.76
C GLU A 406 0.88 21.33 -2.24
N THR A 407 1.70 22.25 -2.74
CA THR A 407 2.26 22.19 -4.09
C THR A 407 3.77 22.20 -4.00
N ILE A 408 4.42 21.18 -4.57
CA ILE A 408 5.88 21.04 -4.62
C ILE A 408 6.35 20.78 -6.04
N ASP A 409 7.53 21.27 -6.38
CA ASP A 409 8.18 20.97 -7.65
C ASP A 409 8.89 19.60 -7.59
N GLY A 410 8.71 18.81 -8.64
CA GLY A 410 9.33 17.50 -8.79
C GLY A 410 8.47 16.34 -8.29
N GLU A 411 8.87 15.15 -8.68
CA GLU A 411 8.21 13.88 -8.35
C GLU A 411 9.27 12.80 -8.19
N ILE A 412 9.03 11.83 -7.30
CA ILE A 412 9.83 10.61 -7.24
C ILE A 412 9.00 9.48 -7.85
N ASP A 413 9.56 8.86 -8.89
CA ASP A 413 9.05 7.61 -9.43
C ASP A 413 9.48 6.44 -8.53
N PHE A 414 8.57 6.02 -7.66
CA PHE A 414 8.70 4.82 -6.83
C PHE A 414 8.16 3.54 -7.51
N GLN A 415 8.02 3.56 -8.83
CA GLN A 415 7.49 2.44 -9.61
C GLN A 415 8.56 1.84 -10.52
N LYS A 416 9.81 1.78 -10.04
CA LYS A 416 10.90 1.17 -10.81
C LYS A 416 10.61 -0.30 -11.13
N PRO A 417 10.80 -0.75 -12.41
CA PRO A 417 10.46 -2.11 -12.82
C PRO A 417 11.22 -3.18 -12.06
N THR A 418 12.49 -2.93 -11.74
CA THR A 418 13.38 -3.88 -11.07
C THR A 418 13.90 -3.33 -9.75
N VAL A 419 13.70 -4.09 -8.67
CA VAL A 419 14.28 -3.79 -7.35
C VAL A 419 14.97 -5.03 -6.81
N VAL A 420 16.26 -4.97 -6.54
CA VAL A 420 17.03 -6.07 -5.96
C VAL A 420 17.30 -5.75 -4.49
N ILE A 421 17.13 -6.73 -3.61
CA ILE A 421 17.45 -6.65 -2.19
C ILE A 421 18.55 -7.67 -1.90
N GLU A 422 19.78 -7.18 -1.78
CA GLU A 422 20.99 -8.00 -1.79
C GLU A 422 21.05 -8.96 -0.60
N HIS A 423 20.77 -8.48 0.63
CA HIS A 423 20.83 -9.32 1.82
C HIS A 423 19.77 -10.41 1.86
N ALA A 424 18.66 -10.21 1.13
CA ALA A 424 17.55 -11.15 1.05
C ALA A 424 17.59 -12.01 -0.22
N GLY A 425 18.47 -11.68 -1.18
CA GLY A 425 18.54 -12.34 -2.49
C GLY A 425 17.29 -12.12 -3.35
N VAL A 426 16.45 -11.13 -3.05
CA VAL A 426 15.15 -10.94 -3.71
C VAL A 426 15.28 -9.99 -4.90
N ALA A 427 14.64 -10.32 -6.02
CA ALA A 427 14.36 -9.38 -7.10
C ALA A 427 12.85 -9.20 -7.29
N LEU A 428 12.41 -7.94 -7.27
CA LEU A 428 11.09 -7.49 -7.68
C LEU A 428 11.08 -7.25 -9.18
N GLN A 429 9.97 -7.59 -9.83
CA GLN A 429 9.64 -7.24 -11.21
C GLN A 429 8.23 -6.63 -11.26
N ARG A 430 8.06 -5.54 -12.00
CA ARG A 430 6.74 -4.94 -12.28
C ARG A 430 6.66 -4.37 -13.70
N ASN A 431 5.46 -4.31 -14.25
CA ASN A 431 5.21 -3.66 -15.53
C ASN A 431 4.87 -2.17 -15.36
N TYR A 432 4.86 -1.44 -16.48
CA TYR A 432 4.33 -0.08 -16.53
C TYR A 432 2.82 -0.08 -16.83
N VAL A 433 2.07 0.76 -16.11
CA VAL A 433 0.65 1.03 -16.34
C VAL A 433 0.37 2.51 -16.12
N GLU A 434 -0.15 3.17 -17.16
CA GLU A 434 -0.49 4.58 -17.12
C GLU A 434 -1.82 4.83 -16.37
N VAL A 435 -2.84 4.01 -16.64
CA VAL A 435 -4.20 4.18 -16.10
C VAL A 435 -4.64 2.91 -15.37
N ASN A 436 -5.19 3.07 -14.16
CA ASN A 436 -5.70 1.98 -13.33
C ASN A 436 -4.66 0.88 -13.04
N ASN A 437 -3.51 1.30 -12.50
CA ASN A 437 -2.42 0.39 -12.12
C ASN A 437 -2.83 -0.64 -11.04
N ILE A 438 -3.84 -0.35 -10.23
CA ILE A 438 -4.35 -1.30 -9.22
C ILE A 438 -4.92 -2.56 -9.91
N ASP A 439 -5.68 -2.40 -10.98
CA ASP A 439 -6.28 -3.55 -11.66
C ASP A 439 -5.36 -4.19 -12.71
N TYR A 440 -4.59 -3.38 -13.44
CA TYR A 440 -3.83 -3.85 -14.61
C TYR A 440 -2.32 -3.96 -14.35
N GLY A 441 -1.87 -3.53 -13.17
CA GLY A 441 -0.50 -3.66 -12.73
C GLY A 441 -0.14 -5.10 -12.42
N LEU A 442 1.01 -5.51 -12.91
CA LEU A 442 1.71 -6.73 -12.54
C LEU A 442 2.90 -6.32 -11.68
N CYS A 443 3.02 -6.92 -10.51
CA CYS A 443 4.18 -6.81 -9.66
C CYS A 443 4.41 -8.14 -8.93
N GLY A 444 5.64 -8.63 -8.92
CA GLY A 444 5.99 -9.88 -8.24
C GLY A 444 7.42 -9.86 -7.75
N ILE A 445 7.76 -10.81 -6.87
CA ILE A 445 9.13 -11.00 -6.39
C ILE A 445 9.58 -12.43 -6.64
N ILE A 446 10.88 -12.64 -6.85
CA ILE A 446 11.55 -13.94 -6.81
C ILE A 446 12.82 -13.89 -5.96
N GLY A 447 13.16 -14.97 -5.26
CA GLY A 447 14.40 -15.08 -4.49
C GLY A 447 14.25 -15.74 -3.12
N GLY A 448 15.32 -15.74 -2.33
CA GLY A 448 15.34 -16.26 -0.96
C GLY A 448 16.75 -16.33 -0.38
N ALA A 449 16.88 -16.09 0.92
CA ALA A 449 18.18 -16.11 1.60
C ALA A 449 18.06 -16.33 3.11
N HIS A 450 19.20 -16.50 3.76
CA HIS A 450 19.32 -16.49 5.21
C HIS A 450 19.68 -15.09 5.76
N TYR A 451 18.84 -14.60 6.66
CA TYR A 451 19.01 -13.35 7.44
C TYR A 451 18.17 -13.45 8.73
N VAL A 452 18.26 -12.49 9.65
CA VAL A 452 17.39 -12.53 10.86
C VAL A 452 15.95 -12.36 10.42
N HIS A 453 15.04 -13.17 10.98
CA HIS A 453 13.64 -13.21 10.55
C HIS A 453 13.41 -13.74 9.12
N SER A 454 14.39 -14.42 8.51
CA SER A 454 14.21 -15.11 7.23
C SER A 454 13.50 -16.46 7.36
N HIS A 455 13.01 -16.97 6.22
CA HIS A 455 12.45 -18.31 6.03
C HIS A 455 13.41 -19.17 5.19
N CYS A 456 13.19 -20.49 5.12
CA CYS A 456 13.93 -21.39 4.22
C CYS A 456 13.04 -21.75 3.02
N THR A 457 13.27 -21.09 1.88
CA THR A 457 12.26 -20.99 0.81
C THR A 457 12.75 -21.43 -0.59
N GLY A 458 14.05 -21.67 -0.78
CA GLY A 458 14.64 -21.79 -2.12
C GLY A 458 14.48 -20.49 -2.90
N ILE A 459 14.18 -20.57 -4.20
CA ILE A 459 13.82 -19.40 -5.02
C ILE A 459 12.29 -19.24 -5.03
N THR A 460 11.74 -18.61 -3.99
CA THR A 460 10.29 -18.42 -3.88
C THR A 460 9.75 -17.36 -4.84
N MET A 461 8.42 -17.22 -4.92
CA MET A 461 7.73 -16.22 -5.74
C MET A 461 6.48 -15.67 -5.06
N GLU A 462 6.23 -14.36 -5.19
CA GLU A 462 4.90 -13.76 -5.02
C GLU A 462 4.46 -13.07 -6.31
N LEU A 463 3.16 -13.09 -6.62
CA LEU A 463 2.57 -12.43 -7.79
C LEU A 463 1.35 -11.60 -7.41
N TYR A 464 1.28 -10.38 -7.94
CA TYR A 464 0.13 -9.48 -7.88
C TYR A 464 -0.54 -9.31 -9.24
N GLY A 465 -1.86 -9.13 -9.23
CA GLY A 465 -2.63 -8.67 -10.38
C GLY A 465 -4.10 -8.53 -10.03
N ALA A 466 -4.84 -7.70 -10.76
CA ALA A 466 -6.27 -7.47 -10.55
C ALA A 466 -6.64 -7.14 -9.10
N ASP A 467 -5.87 -6.27 -8.44
CA ASP A 467 -6.00 -5.86 -7.04
C ASP A 467 -5.75 -6.94 -5.96
N TYR A 468 -5.21 -8.11 -6.33
CA TYR A 468 -4.86 -9.15 -5.38
C TYR A 468 -3.38 -9.52 -5.45
N ILE A 469 -2.80 -9.78 -4.28
CA ILE A 469 -1.52 -10.50 -4.16
C ILE A 469 -1.88 -11.98 -4.23
N MET A 470 -2.08 -12.49 -5.45
CA MET A 470 -2.71 -13.78 -5.70
C MET A 470 -1.84 -14.95 -5.23
N ALA A 471 -0.53 -14.91 -5.49
CA ALA A 471 0.42 -15.96 -5.09
C ALA A 471 1.18 -15.59 -3.81
N ALA A 472 0.47 -15.18 -2.76
CA ALA A 472 1.06 -14.62 -1.55
C ALA A 472 1.84 -15.64 -0.69
N ASN A 473 2.96 -15.18 -0.11
CA ASN A 473 3.68 -15.86 0.96
C ASN A 473 2.90 -15.75 2.29
N GLY A 474 3.06 -16.75 3.17
CA GLY A 474 2.36 -16.82 4.45
C GLY A 474 2.73 -15.77 5.51
N GLY A 475 3.94 -15.21 5.51
CA GLY A 475 4.32 -14.07 6.38
C GLY A 475 4.23 -14.26 7.89
N LEU A 476 4.06 -13.15 8.61
CA LEU A 476 4.03 -13.12 10.08
C LEU A 476 2.59 -13.29 10.62
N PRO A 477 2.37 -14.05 11.71
CA PRO A 477 1.07 -14.13 12.34
C PRO A 477 0.77 -12.91 13.23
N ASN A 478 -0.51 -12.75 13.59
CA ASN A 478 -1.02 -11.61 14.32
C ASN A 478 -0.51 -11.56 15.77
N SER A 479 -0.27 -12.72 16.39
CA SER A 479 0.16 -12.81 17.79
C SER A 479 1.52 -13.48 18.01
N LEU A 480 2.19 -13.14 19.12
CA LEU A 480 3.44 -13.80 19.52
C LEU A 480 3.27 -15.29 19.85
N ALA A 481 2.06 -15.72 20.24
CA ALA A 481 1.76 -17.12 20.52
C ALA A 481 1.73 -17.93 19.22
N GLU A 482 1.05 -17.41 18.20
CA GLU A 482 0.96 -18.02 16.86
C GLU A 482 2.33 -18.18 16.18
N ARG A 483 3.31 -17.33 16.53
CA ARG A 483 4.70 -17.47 16.04
C ARG A 483 5.39 -18.77 16.49
N LYS A 484 4.81 -19.51 17.43
CA LYS A 484 5.35 -20.79 17.92
C LYS A 484 4.57 -22.00 17.39
N GLU A 485 3.51 -21.77 16.63
CA GLU A 485 2.69 -22.85 16.08
C GLU A 485 3.45 -23.60 14.98
N ASP A 486 3.15 -24.89 14.83
CA ASP A 486 3.76 -25.74 13.80
C ASP A 486 3.43 -25.23 12.39
N VAL A 487 2.26 -24.60 12.19
CA VAL A 487 1.92 -23.97 10.90
C VAL A 487 2.87 -22.83 10.53
N HIS A 488 3.38 -22.08 11.50
CA HIS A 488 4.36 -21.03 11.19
C HIS A 488 5.75 -21.63 11.00
N THR A 489 6.19 -22.43 11.98
CA THR A 489 7.58 -22.89 12.07
C THR A 489 7.89 -24.11 11.20
N GLY A 490 6.90 -24.96 10.94
CA GLY A 490 7.01 -26.20 10.17
C GLY A 490 6.40 -26.15 8.78
N TYR A 491 5.72 -25.07 8.39
CA TYR A 491 5.16 -24.88 7.05
C TYR A 491 5.59 -23.58 6.38
N PHE A 492 5.13 -22.42 6.87
CA PHE A 492 5.44 -21.13 6.20
C PHE A 492 6.93 -20.81 6.15
N TRP A 493 7.69 -21.27 7.13
CA TRP A 493 9.15 -21.19 7.19
C TRP A 493 9.89 -22.21 6.29
N ARG A 494 9.18 -23.08 5.57
CA ARG A 494 9.75 -24.23 4.84
C ARG A 494 9.37 -24.21 3.36
N HIS A 495 10.14 -24.92 2.54
CA HIS A 495 9.95 -24.98 1.09
C HIS A 495 8.51 -25.33 0.67
N ALA A 496 7.81 -26.26 1.33
CA ALA A 496 6.47 -26.66 0.90
C ALA A 496 5.40 -25.59 1.14
N GLY A 497 5.63 -24.63 2.05
CA GLY A 497 4.76 -23.47 2.26
C GLY A 497 5.09 -22.28 1.35
N ASN A 498 5.93 -22.47 0.33
CA ASN A 498 6.48 -21.41 -0.53
C ASN A 498 6.35 -21.80 -2.02
N ASN A 499 6.29 -20.79 -2.89
CA ASN A 499 6.16 -20.97 -4.34
C ASN A 499 7.51 -21.26 -5.00
N THR A 500 8.01 -22.49 -4.89
CA THR A 500 9.40 -22.86 -5.23
C THR A 500 9.47 -24.28 -5.81
N VAL A 501 10.67 -24.77 -6.12
CA VAL A 501 10.90 -26.17 -6.53
C VAL A 501 11.55 -26.97 -5.40
N ILE A 502 10.93 -28.09 -5.05
CA ILE A 502 11.45 -29.07 -4.09
C ILE A 502 12.12 -30.22 -4.82
N VAL A 503 13.36 -30.52 -4.45
CA VAL A 503 14.18 -31.55 -5.09
C VAL A 503 14.04 -32.87 -4.35
N ASN A 504 13.69 -33.94 -5.08
CA ASN A 504 13.50 -35.31 -4.56
C ASN A 504 12.54 -35.42 -3.36
N GLY A 505 11.69 -34.41 -3.13
CA GLY A 505 10.76 -34.36 -2.02
C GLY A 505 11.37 -34.01 -0.66
N THR A 506 12.64 -33.61 -0.57
CA THR A 506 13.40 -33.54 0.70
C THR A 506 14.10 -32.21 0.97
N SER A 507 13.78 -31.14 0.25
CA SER A 507 14.45 -29.84 0.44
C SER A 507 14.31 -29.31 1.88
N HIS A 508 15.41 -28.88 2.49
CA HIS A 508 15.47 -28.43 3.89
C HIS A 508 16.57 -27.38 4.11
N GLY A 509 16.57 -26.75 5.29
CA GLY A 509 17.66 -25.91 5.77
C GLY A 509 18.43 -26.59 6.90
N ILE A 510 19.47 -25.93 7.43
CA ILE A 510 20.31 -26.47 8.52
C ILE A 510 20.40 -25.55 9.73
N GLN A 511 20.67 -26.13 10.90
CA GLN A 511 20.85 -25.37 12.13
C GLN A 511 22.11 -24.50 12.13
N GLN A 512 23.21 -24.97 11.55
CA GLN A 512 24.46 -24.22 11.54
C GLN A 512 24.27 -22.92 10.76
N GLY A 513 24.54 -21.78 11.40
CA GLY A 513 24.32 -20.46 10.81
C GLY A 513 22.90 -19.90 10.93
N SER A 514 21.90 -20.71 11.31
CA SER A 514 20.52 -20.25 11.50
C SER A 514 20.43 -19.08 12.49
N TRP A 515 19.55 -18.12 12.21
CA TRP A 515 19.43 -16.91 13.03
C TRP A 515 18.74 -17.19 14.37
N LYS A 516 17.99 -18.30 14.42
CA LYS A 516 17.31 -18.80 15.60
C LYS A 516 17.82 -20.20 15.95
N SER A 517 18.08 -20.45 17.23
CA SER A 517 18.42 -21.78 17.72
C SER A 517 17.25 -22.74 17.54
N ASN A 518 17.56 -24.00 17.22
CA ASN A 518 16.59 -25.04 16.88
C ASN A 518 15.61 -24.51 15.85
N SER A 519 16.02 -24.20 14.63
CA SER A 519 15.10 -23.72 13.58
C SER A 519 15.37 -24.27 12.19
N ASP A 520 16.55 -24.84 11.91
CA ASP A 520 16.89 -25.45 10.62
C ASP A 520 16.56 -24.53 9.42
N LEU A 521 16.91 -23.24 9.53
CA LEU A 521 16.53 -22.17 8.60
C LEU A 521 17.65 -21.69 7.68
N TRP A 522 18.89 -22.10 7.93
CA TRP A 522 20.00 -21.63 7.10
C TRP A 522 19.93 -22.26 5.71
N MET A 523 20.07 -21.42 4.69
CA MET A 523 20.20 -21.75 3.28
C MET A 523 21.16 -20.76 2.62
N ASN A 524 21.71 -21.12 1.47
CA ASN A 524 22.49 -20.21 0.63
C ASN A 524 21.60 -19.04 0.14
N THR A 525 22.22 -17.91 -0.22
CA THR A 525 21.52 -16.71 -0.71
C THR A 525 21.37 -16.78 -2.22
N THR A 526 20.17 -16.50 -2.73
CA THR A 526 19.97 -16.31 -4.17
C THR A 526 20.70 -15.06 -4.66
N VAL A 527 21.31 -15.16 -5.84
CA VAL A 527 22.05 -14.07 -6.47
C VAL A 527 21.33 -13.67 -7.76
N ASN A 528 21.17 -12.36 -7.97
CA ASN A 528 20.68 -11.84 -9.22
C ASN A 528 21.77 -12.01 -10.30
N GLU A 529 21.54 -12.88 -11.27
CA GLU A 529 22.49 -13.09 -12.38
C GLU A 529 22.31 -12.05 -13.48
N ALA A 530 21.07 -11.67 -13.75
CA ALA A 530 20.70 -10.74 -14.80
C ALA A 530 19.38 -10.06 -14.48
N ALA A 531 19.22 -8.82 -14.93
CA ALA A 531 17.93 -8.15 -14.96
C ALA A 531 17.97 -7.02 -15.99
N GLU A 532 16.85 -6.80 -16.67
CA GLU A 532 16.62 -5.59 -17.44
C GLU A 532 15.22 -5.05 -17.11
N PRO A 533 15.12 -3.79 -16.65
CA PRO A 533 16.24 -2.92 -16.27
C PRO A 533 17.01 -3.47 -15.06
N LYS A 534 18.22 -2.96 -14.80
CA LYS A 534 18.96 -3.25 -13.56
C LYS A 534 18.26 -2.56 -12.38
N HIS A 535 18.73 -2.85 -11.16
CA HIS A 535 18.19 -2.28 -9.92
C HIS A 535 17.97 -0.75 -10.02
N LEU A 536 16.70 -0.33 -9.87
CA LEU A 536 16.26 1.08 -9.91
C LEU A 536 16.54 1.86 -11.22
N GLU A 537 16.89 1.16 -12.30
CA GLU A 537 17.05 1.76 -13.63
C GLU A 537 15.72 1.84 -14.39
N ASP A 538 15.68 2.71 -15.40
CA ASP A 538 14.59 2.78 -16.36
C ASP A 538 14.72 1.69 -17.43
N PRO A 539 13.61 1.09 -17.88
CA PRO A 539 13.62 0.03 -18.87
C PRO A 539 13.94 0.56 -20.27
N VAL A 540 14.61 -0.24 -21.11
CA VAL A 540 14.77 0.09 -22.54
C VAL A 540 13.48 -0.07 -23.34
N ASN A 541 12.50 -0.80 -22.80
CA ASN A 541 11.16 -0.95 -23.35
C ASN A 541 10.11 -1.07 -22.23
N PRO A 542 9.04 -0.26 -22.20
CA PRO A 542 8.04 -0.29 -21.13
C PRO A 542 7.17 -1.57 -21.09
N ASN A 543 7.20 -2.39 -22.15
CA ASN A 543 6.38 -3.61 -22.24
C ASN A 543 7.08 -4.86 -21.71
N PHE A 544 8.39 -4.81 -21.47
CA PHE A 544 9.19 -5.97 -21.11
C PHE A 544 10.11 -5.62 -19.94
N SER A 545 10.13 -6.49 -18.94
CA SER A 545 11.16 -6.51 -17.91
C SER A 545 11.45 -7.95 -17.52
N PHE A 546 12.66 -8.24 -17.03
CA PHE A 546 12.93 -9.54 -16.42
C PHE A 546 13.98 -9.46 -15.31
N ALA A 547 13.96 -10.45 -14.44
CA ALA A 547 15.06 -10.77 -13.53
C ALA A 547 15.28 -12.27 -13.46
N THR A 548 16.56 -12.66 -13.40
CA THR A 548 17.02 -14.05 -13.19
C THR A 548 17.71 -14.15 -11.83
N GLN A 549 17.24 -15.07 -10.99
CA GLN A 549 17.84 -15.44 -9.71
C GLN A 549 18.48 -16.82 -9.82
N PHE A 550 19.67 -16.99 -9.25
CA PHE A 550 20.37 -18.27 -9.16
C PHE A 550 20.62 -18.65 -7.72
N LEU A 551 20.46 -19.93 -7.40
CA LEU A 551 20.76 -20.53 -6.11
C LEU A 551 21.71 -21.71 -6.32
N ASP A 552 22.91 -21.57 -5.76
CA ASP A 552 23.81 -22.69 -5.49
C ASP A 552 23.45 -23.27 -4.11
N ASP A 553 22.58 -24.28 -4.09
CA ASP A 553 22.06 -24.88 -2.87
C ASP A 553 22.98 -26.02 -2.41
N GLU A 554 24.00 -25.64 -1.64
CA GLU A 554 24.95 -26.57 -1.05
C GLU A 554 24.32 -27.46 0.05
N VAL A 555 23.17 -27.05 0.62
CA VAL A 555 22.45 -27.84 1.63
C VAL A 555 21.76 -29.02 0.98
N ASN A 556 21.03 -28.77 -0.11
CA ASN A 556 20.24 -29.79 -0.80
C ASN A 556 20.97 -30.42 -1.99
N ASN A 557 22.21 -29.99 -2.26
CA ASN A 557 23.06 -30.46 -3.35
C ASN A 557 22.35 -30.31 -4.70
N CYS A 558 21.91 -29.10 -5.00
CA CYS A 558 21.26 -28.75 -6.26
C CYS A 558 21.63 -27.34 -6.74
N GLU A 559 21.50 -27.15 -8.05
CA GLU A 559 21.57 -25.84 -8.69
C GLU A 559 20.17 -25.49 -9.17
N GLN A 560 19.72 -24.27 -8.85
CA GLN A 560 18.41 -23.76 -9.26
C GLN A 560 18.54 -22.37 -9.87
N GLN A 561 17.75 -22.10 -10.91
CA GLN A 561 17.69 -20.79 -11.56
C GLN A 561 16.25 -20.47 -11.90
N ARG A 562 15.78 -19.27 -11.58
CA ARG A 562 14.43 -18.81 -11.91
C ARG A 562 14.48 -17.48 -12.62
N THR A 563 13.78 -17.38 -13.75
CA THR A 563 13.57 -16.12 -14.46
C THR A 563 12.10 -15.75 -14.39
N LEU A 564 11.82 -14.55 -13.87
CA LEU A 564 10.49 -13.93 -13.90
C LEU A 564 10.54 -12.73 -14.84
N SER A 565 9.62 -12.66 -15.79
CA SER A 565 9.46 -11.52 -16.68
C SER A 565 8.03 -11.01 -16.66
N THR A 566 7.85 -9.69 -16.68
CA THR A 566 6.54 -9.07 -16.94
C THR A 566 6.45 -8.71 -18.41
N ILE A 567 5.37 -9.15 -19.07
CA ILE A 567 5.13 -8.90 -20.50
C ILE A 567 3.76 -8.24 -20.66
N ARG A 568 3.78 -6.99 -21.10
CA ARG A 568 2.58 -6.18 -21.33
C ARG A 568 2.02 -6.42 -22.72
N THR A 569 0.72 -6.69 -22.89
CA THR A 569 0.10 -6.93 -24.20
C THR A 569 -0.82 -5.79 -24.66
N SER A 570 -1.39 -5.03 -23.73
CA SER A 570 -2.21 -3.84 -24.01
C SER A 570 -2.18 -2.85 -22.83
N GLU A 571 -3.12 -1.89 -22.76
CA GLU A 571 -3.37 -1.05 -21.59
C GLU A 571 -4.16 -1.76 -20.48
N THR A 572 -4.70 -2.96 -20.72
CA THR A 572 -5.56 -3.68 -19.75
C THR A 572 -5.23 -5.16 -19.59
N SER A 573 -4.31 -5.71 -20.39
CA SER A 573 -3.83 -7.09 -20.32
C SER A 573 -2.29 -7.22 -20.32
N GLY A 574 -1.79 -8.23 -19.61
CA GLY A 574 -0.39 -8.62 -19.56
C GLY A 574 -0.25 -9.93 -18.81
N TYR A 575 0.92 -10.55 -18.89
CA TYR A 575 1.19 -11.81 -18.21
C TYR A 575 2.60 -11.86 -17.63
N TYR A 576 2.81 -12.77 -16.69
CA TYR A 576 4.15 -13.17 -16.25
C TYR A 576 4.64 -14.35 -17.07
N PHE A 577 5.90 -14.31 -17.48
CA PHE A 577 6.64 -15.48 -17.93
C PHE A 577 7.52 -15.97 -16.77
N ASP A 578 7.30 -17.20 -16.33
CA ASP A 578 8.11 -17.87 -15.30
C ASP A 578 8.84 -19.07 -15.93
N LEU A 579 10.16 -19.07 -15.84
CA LEU A 579 10.99 -20.21 -16.21
C LEU A 579 11.84 -20.63 -15.03
N PHE A 580 11.64 -21.87 -14.54
CA PHE A 580 12.36 -22.43 -13.40
C PHE A 580 13.19 -23.66 -13.82
N ARG A 581 14.51 -23.52 -13.69
CA ARG A 581 15.50 -24.60 -13.83
C ARG A 581 15.90 -25.20 -12.49
N SER A 582 15.99 -26.52 -12.42
CA SER A 582 16.43 -27.21 -11.21
C SER A 582 17.09 -28.56 -11.54
N LYS A 583 18.27 -28.82 -10.99
CA LYS A 583 18.94 -30.13 -11.06
C LYS A 583 19.69 -30.42 -9.77
N SER A 584 19.62 -31.66 -9.30
CA SER A 584 20.48 -32.17 -8.24
C SER A 584 21.86 -32.50 -8.81
N THR A 585 22.90 -32.25 -8.01
CA THR A 585 24.29 -32.65 -8.29
C THR A 585 24.58 -34.10 -7.85
N VAL A 586 23.60 -34.78 -7.22
CA VAL A 586 23.73 -36.16 -6.76
C VAL A 586 22.75 -37.09 -7.50
N ASN A 587 21.45 -36.97 -7.23
CA ASN A 587 20.41 -37.83 -7.82
C ASN A 587 19.24 -36.99 -8.33
N ASN A 588 18.86 -37.16 -9.59
CA ASN A 588 17.71 -36.50 -10.19
C ASN A 588 16.53 -37.48 -10.28
N ASN A 589 15.89 -37.80 -9.16
CA ASN A 589 14.74 -38.72 -9.17
C ASN A 589 13.50 -37.99 -9.69
N PHE A 590 13.17 -36.86 -9.08
CA PHE A 590 12.09 -35.98 -9.50
C PHE A 590 12.24 -34.59 -8.87
N HIS A 591 11.56 -33.61 -9.44
CA HIS A 591 11.41 -32.26 -8.93
C HIS A 591 9.92 -31.93 -8.85
N ASP A 592 9.52 -31.22 -7.81
CA ASP A 592 8.14 -30.77 -7.59
C ASP A 592 8.10 -29.25 -7.60
N TYR A 593 7.49 -28.65 -8.64
CA TYR A 593 7.18 -27.21 -8.67
C TYR A 593 5.92 -26.96 -7.85
N VAL A 594 6.02 -26.18 -6.78
CA VAL A 594 4.93 -25.85 -5.87
C VAL A 594 4.45 -24.43 -6.12
N TYR A 595 3.13 -24.25 -6.24
CA TYR A 595 2.49 -22.97 -6.44
C TYR A 595 1.22 -22.87 -5.59
N HIS A 596 1.14 -21.80 -4.80
CA HIS A 596 0.02 -21.43 -3.98
C HIS A 596 -0.65 -20.22 -4.62
N ASN A 597 -1.98 -20.23 -4.66
CA ASN A 597 -2.78 -19.09 -5.04
C ASN A 597 -3.95 -18.96 -4.05
N ILE A 598 -4.30 -17.74 -3.68
CA ILE A 598 -5.61 -17.50 -3.07
C ILE A 598 -6.70 -17.84 -4.09
N GLY A 599 -7.85 -18.28 -3.60
CA GLY A 599 -8.96 -18.68 -4.46
C GLY A 599 -9.84 -19.70 -3.76
N ASP A 600 -11.05 -19.84 -4.27
CA ASP A 600 -12.05 -20.77 -3.77
C ASP A 600 -11.89 -22.14 -4.44
N GLU A 601 -11.52 -22.16 -5.72
CA GLU A 601 -11.40 -23.38 -6.52
C GLU A 601 -10.16 -23.39 -7.41
N THR A 602 -9.71 -24.61 -7.75
CA THR A 602 -8.66 -24.85 -8.74
C THR A 602 -9.17 -25.83 -9.79
N HIS A 603 -9.16 -25.39 -11.05
CA HIS A 603 -9.50 -26.19 -12.22
C HIS A 603 -8.27 -26.51 -13.05
N ILE A 604 -8.23 -27.70 -13.65
CA ILE A 604 -7.14 -28.14 -14.52
C ILE A 604 -7.77 -28.63 -15.81
N PHE A 605 -7.52 -27.92 -16.91
CA PHE A 605 -8.09 -28.20 -18.22
C PHE A 605 -7.02 -28.70 -19.20
N ASN A 606 -7.42 -29.58 -20.11
CA ASN A 606 -6.61 -29.90 -21.29
C ASN A 606 -6.72 -28.79 -22.37
N SER A 607 -6.03 -28.97 -23.49
CA SER A 607 -6.06 -28.03 -24.63
C SER A 607 -7.44 -27.86 -25.29
N ASN A 608 -8.37 -28.80 -25.08
CA ASN A 608 -9.73 -28.73 -25.61
C ASN A 608 -10.70 -27.99 -24.67
N GLY A 609 -10.24 -27.61 -23.48
CA GLY A 609 -11.07 -27.00 -22.44
C GLY A 609 -11.82 -28.00 -21.56
N ASP A 610 -11.54 -29.30 -21.68
CA ASP A 610 -12.15 -30.32 -20.82
C ASP A 610 -11.39 -30.39 -19.49
N GLU A 611 -12.12 -30.46 -18.38
CA GLU A 611 -11.52 -30.61 -17.05
C GLU A 611 -10.91 -32.02 -16.88
N LEU A 612 -9.65 -32.06 -16.46
CA LEU A 612 -8.90 -33.29 -16.25
C LEU A 612 -9.38 -34.04 -15.02
N SER A 613 -9.53 -35.35 -15.17
CA SER A 613 -9.83 -36.24 -14.04
C SER A 613 -8.64 -36.34 -13.08
N VAL A 614 -8.95 -36.32 -11.77
CA VAL A 614 -7.96 -36.46 -10.70
C VAL A 614 -8.32 -37.60 -9.74
N SER A 615 -7.31 -38.15 -9.08
CA SER A 615 -7.45 -39.25 -8.10
C SER A 615 -6.65 -38.98 -6.83
N ALA A 616 -7.13 -39.46 -5.67
CA ALA A 616 -6.44 -39.25 -4.40
C ALA A 616 -5.02 -39.83 -4.41
N THR A 617 -4.07 -39.16 -3.77
CA THR A 617 -2.66 -39.58 -3.72
C THR A 617 -2.08 -39.50 -2.30
N ALA A 618 -1.01 -40.26 -2.05
CA ALA A 618 -0.29 -40.28 -0.77
C ALA A 618 1.16 -39.76 -0.88
N ARG A 619 1.53 -39.11 -1.99
CA ARG A 619 2.91 -38.69 -2.30
C ARG A 619 3.49 -37.68 -1.29
N TYR A 620 2.63 -36.84 -0.72
CA TYR A 620 3.01 -35.73 0.17
C TYR A 620 3.02 -36.16 1.65
N GLN A 621 3.53 -37.35 1.92
CA GLN A 621 3.68 -37.94 3.27
C GLN A 621 5.14 -38.27 3.55
N THR A 622 6.06 -37.46 3.01
CA THR A 622 7.50 -37.74 2.89
C THR A 622 8.38 -36.71 3.60
N ASP A 623 7.83 -36.00 4.60
CA ASP A 623 8.63 -35.14 5.46
C ASP A 623 9.84 -35.90 6.02
N ILE A 624 11.01 -35.28 5.99
CA ILE A 624 12.23 -35.83 6.53
C ILE A 624 12.18 -35.83 8.07
N GLY A 625 12.98 -36.68 8.71
CA GLY A 625 12.99 -36.83 10.17
C GLY A 625 13.71 -35.71 10.95
N ASP A 626 13.88 -34.51 10.37
CA ASP A 626 14.48 -33.37 11.05
C ASP A 626 13.52 -32.77 12.10
N THR A 627 14.01 -31.80 12.87
CA THR A 627 13.26 -31.22 14.01
C THR A 627 11.90 -30.66 13.58
N TYR A 628 11.84 -30.10 12.38
CA TYR A 628 10.68 -29.37 11.85
C TYR A 628 9.94 -30.10 10.73
N LYS A 629 10.33 -31.34 10.44
CA LYS A 629 9.73 -32.20 9.42
C LYS A 629 9.67 -31.47 8.07
N SER A 630 10.82 -31.04 7.57
CA SER A 630 10.95 -30.41 6.25
C SER A 630 10.58 -31.42 5.14
N PRO A 631 10.10 -30.99 3.96
CA PRO A 631 9.83 -29.61 3.56
C PRO A 631 8.49 -29.07 4.05
N GLY A 632 7.67 -29.85 4.77
CA GLY A 632 6.36 -29.41 5.30
C GLY A 632 5.15 -30.00 4.56
N TRP A 633 5.31 -31.13 3.88
CA TRP A 633 4.26 -31.79 3.10
C TRP A 633 3.02 -32.17 3.92
N ARG A 634 3.17 -32.40 5.22
CA ARG A 634 2.05 -32.76 6.12
C ARG A 634 0.90 -31.76 6.15
N PHE A 635 1.13 -30.52 5.70
CA PHE A 635 0.12 -29.46 5.65
C PHE A 635 -0.67 -29.45 4.32
N PHE A 636 -0.30 -30.29 3.36
CA PHE A 636 -1.08 -30.48 2.15
C PHE A 636 -2.25 -31.40 2.46
N GLU A 637 -3.45 -30.87 2.29
CA GLU A 637 -4.69 -31.59 2.48
C GLU A 637 -5.40 -31.81 1.14
N GLU A 638 -6.31 -32.79 1.09
CA GLU A 638 -7.12 -33.10 -0.10
C GLU A 638 -6.33 -33.34 -1.39
N THR A 639 -5.12 -33.90 -1.27
CA THR A 639 -4.22 -34.10 -2.41
C THR A 639 -4.82 -35.05 -3.47
N LYS A 640 -5.03 -34.52 -4.68
CA LYS A 640 -5.59 -35.24 -5.83
C LYS A 640 -4.74 -34.99 -7.07
N VAL A 641 -4.30 -36.05 -7.74
CA VAL A 641 -3.34 -36.00 -8.87
C VAL A 641 -3.97 -36.48 -10.17
N THR A 642 -3.56 -35.87 -11.29
CA THR A 642 -3.86 -36.34 -12.65
C THR A 642 -3.08 -37.62 -12.99
N ALA A 643 -3.44 -38.29 -14.08
CA ALA A 643 -2.50 -39.20 -14.74
C ALA A 643 -1.31 -38.41 -15.33
N PRO A 644 -0.15 -39.03 -15.59
CA PRO A 644 0.91 -38.39 -16.35
C PRO A 644 0.41 -37.98 -17.74
N LEU A 645 0.72 -36.76 -18.17
CA LEU A 645 0.39 -36.23 -19.49
C LEU A 645 1.49 -35.31 -20.01
N ASP A 646 1.63 -35.24 -21.33
CA ASP A 646 2.51 -34.33 -22.07
C ASP A 646 1.71 -33.34 -22.94
N GLU A 647 0.40 -33.25 -22.74
CA GLU A 647 -0.47 -32.29 -23.43
C GLU A 647 -0.41 -30.90 -22.78
N ALA A 648 -0.66 -29.85 -23.57
CA ALA A 648 -0.79 -28.50 -23.05
C ALA A 648 -1.92 -28.43 -22.01
N THR A 649 -1.66 -27.74 -20.90
CA THR A 649 -2.58 -27.70 -19.75
C THR A 649 -2.84 -26.25 -19.35
N ASN A 650 -4.10 -25.93 -19.04
CA ASN A 650 -4.51 -24.64 -18.50
C ASN A 650 -5.05 -24.84 -17.08
N ILE A 651 -4.46 -24.17 -16.10
CA ILE A 651 -4.90 -24.20 -14.71
C ILE A 651 -5.52 -22.85 -14.38
N ARG A 652 -6.70 -22.87 -13.76
CA ARG A 652 -7.40 -21.64 -13.32
C ARG A 652 -7.68 -21.68 -11.83
N PHE A 653 -7.35 -20.60 -11.15
CA PHE A 653 -7.72 -20.35 -9.76
C PHE A 653 -8.80 -19.27 -9.72
N ASP A 654 -9.93 -19.57 -9.10
CA ASP A 654 -11.12 -18.71 -9.14
C ASP A 654 -11.26 -17.96 -7.80
N LEU A 655 -11.34 -16.63 -7.85
CA LEU A 655 -11.67 -15.78 -6.72
C LEU A 655 -13.12 -15.29 -6.90
N ASN A 656 -14.07 -15.99 -6.29
CA ASN A 656 -15.49 -15.77 -6.54
C ASN A 656 -16.00 -14.43 -5.99
N GLU A 657 -15.36 -13.89 -4.95
CA GLU A 657 -15.73 -12.61 -4.34
C GLU A 657 -15.76 -11.46 -5.36
N THR A 658 -14.83 -11.44 -6.30
CA THR A 658 -14.65 -10.34 -7.26
C THR A 658 -14.67 -10.77 -8.72
N ASN A 659 -15.00 -12.04 -8.99
CA ASN A 659 -14.90 -12.63 -10.34
C ASN A 659 -13.53 -12.41 -10.96
N THR A 660 -12.49 -12.66 -10.17
CA THR A 660 -11.10 -12.52 -10.59
C THR A 660 -10.46 -13.90 -10.68
N TYR A 661 -9.54 -14.07 -11.64
CA TYR A 661 -8.92 -15.35 -11.94
C TYR A 661 -7.41 -15.20 -12.08
N MET A 662 -6.68 -16.21 -11.60
CA MET A 662 -5.30 -16.45 -12.04
C MET A 662 -5.32 -17.60 -13.04
N ASN A 663 -4.93 -17.33 -14.29
CA ASN A 663 -4.80 -18.34 -15.33
C ASN A 663 -3.34 -18.71 -15.50
N MET A 664 -3.03 -20.00 -15.52
CA MET A 664 -1.69 -20.55 -15.63
C MET A 664 -1.63 -21.49 -16.84
N PHE A 665 -0.83 -21.15 -17.84
CA PHE A 665 -0.66 -21.94 -19.06
C PHE A 665 0.63 -22.73 -19.02
N VAL A 666 0.55 -24.02 -19.32
CA VAL A 666 1.66 -24.96 -19.37
C VAL A 666 1.77 -25.55 -20.78
N PRO A 667 2.91 -25.39 -21.47
CA PRO A 667 3.11 -25.96 -22.80
C PRO A 667 3.18 -27.50 -22.79
N ALA A 668 2.95 -28.09 -23.95
CA ALA A 668 3.02 -29.54 -24.18
C ALA A 668 4.48 -30.10 -24.18
N ASP A 669 4.62 -31.37 -24.55
CA ASP A 669 5.86 -32.11 -24.85
C ASP A 669 6.74 -32.52 -23.66
N VAL A 670 6.29 -32.24 -22.42
CA VAL A 670 6.98 -32.69 -21.20
C VAL A 670 5.98 -33.44 -20.31
N VAL A 671 6.24 -34.73 -20.10
CA VAL A 671 5.40 -35.58 -19.24
C VAL A 671 5.44 -35.07 -17.80
N ARG A 672 4.31 -34.59 -17.29
CA ARG A 672 4.12 -34.07 -15.95
C ARG A 672 2.88 -34.63 -15.29
N GLU A 673 2.84 -34.54 -13.97
CA GLU A 673 1.68 -34.89 -13.15
C GLU A 673 1.28 -33.69 -12.29
N TYR A 674 0.01 -33.33 -12.30
CA TYR A 674 -0.51 -32.16 -11.61
C TYR A 674 -1.30 -32.60 -10.39
N THR A 675 -0.90 -32.15 -9.21
CA THR A 675 -1.63 -32.37 -7.97
C THR A 675 -2.31 -31.08 -7.53
N LYS A 676 -3.62 -31.12 -7.34
CA LYS A 676 -4.33 -30.09 -6.57
C LYS A 676 -4.43 -30.49 -5.10
N ALA A 677 -4.23 -29.52 -4.22
CA ALA A 677 -4.32 -29.65 -2.78
C ALA A 677 -4.80 -28.34 -2.16
N VAL A 678 -5.07 -28.35 -0.87
CA VAL A 678 -5.32 -27.14 -0.08
C VAL A 678 -4.37 -27.11 1.11
N GLY A 679 -3.96 -25.92 1.54
CA GLY A 679 -3.11 -25.74 2.72
C GLY A 679 -3.63 -24.66 3.67
N PRO A 680 -2.85 -24.34 4.72
CA PRO A 680 -3.15 -23.27 5.66
C PRO A 680 -3.53 -21.94 5.00
N ALA A 681 -4.33 -21.14 5.70
CA ALA A 681 -4.82 -19.85 5.20
C ALA A 681 -3.70 -18.82 5.02
N THR A 682 -3.83 -17.99 3.97
CA THR A 682 -2.81 -16.99 3.61
C THR A 682 -3.00 -15.72 4.42
N ARG A 683 -2.03 -15.41 5.30
CA ARG A 683 -2.15 -14.27 6.23
C ARG A 683 -2.14 -12.93 5.51
N GLU A 684 -3.02 -12.03 5.95
CA GLU A 684 -3.22 -10.69 5.39
C GLU A 684 -3.64 -10.70 3.90
N ALA A 685 -4.16 -11.84 3.39
CA ALA A 685 -4.87 -11.84 2.11
C ALA A 685 -6.12 -10.94 2.22
N LYS A 686 -6.53 -10.35 1.10
CA LYS A 686 -7.76 -9.55 1.00
C LYS A 686 -8.94 -10.50 0.77
N GLY A 687 -10.17 -10.06 1.03
CA GLY A 687 -11.37 -10.75 0.53
C GLY A 687 -11.87 -11.92 1.38
N GLY A 688 -11.46 -11.98 2.65
CA GLY A 688 -11.76 -13.10 3.54
C GLY A 688 -10.88 -14.32 3.30
N TYR A 689 -9.92 -14.28 2.36
CA TYR A 689 -8.97 -15.37 2.11
C TYR A 689 -7.94 -15.54 3.24
N GLU A 690 -7.86 -14.61 4.18
CA GLU A 690 -7.08 -14.71 5.41
C GLU A 690 -7.58 -15.83 6.35
N ASP A 691 -8.85 -16.22 6.20
CA ASP A 691 -9.50 -17.27 6.99
C ASP A 691 -9.85 -18.52 6.16
N ARG A 692 -9.54 -18.52 4.85
CA ARG A 692 -9.81 -19.65 3.94
C ARG A 692 -8.54 -20.42 3.63
N LYS A 693 -8.67 -21.73 3.45
CA LYS A 693 -7.55 -22.57 2.99
C LYS A 693 -7.05 -22.09 1.63
N THR A 694 -5.73 -22.06 1.49
CA THR A 694 -5.07 -21.61 0.25
C THR A 694 -5.04 -22.75 -0.76
N GLN A 695 -5.31 -22.45 -2.03
CA GLN A 695 -5.24 -23.44 -3.11
C GLN A 695 -3.78 -23.74 -3.46
N ILE A 696 -3.48 -25.00 -3.74
CA ILE A 696 -2.11 -25.46 -4.03
C ILE A 696 -2.11 -26.31 -5.30
N LEU A 697 -1.19 -25.99 -6.20
CA LEU A 697 -0.79 -26.82 -7.32
C LEU A 697 0.66 -27.31 -7.10
N ALA A 698 0.86 -28.63 -7.15
CA ALA A 698 2.18 -29.22 -7.21
C ALA A 698 2.35 -29.99 -8.52
N VAL A 699 3.38 -29.62 -9.30
CA VAL A 699 3.67 -30.18 -10.63
C VAL A 699 4.94 -31.01 -10.57
N ARG A 700 4.78 -32.33 -10.66
CA ARG A 700 5.90 -33.26 -10.62
C ARG A 700 6.46 -33.50 -12.01
N GLN A 701 7.79 -33.43 -12.11
CA GLN A 701 8.56 -33.92 -13.25
C GLN A 701 9.55 -34.99 -12.77
N ASN A 702 9.58 -36.13 -13.44
CA ASN A 702 10.60 -37.15 -13.19
C ASN A 702 11.91 -36.76 -13.87
N GLY A 703 13.05 -37.04 -13.22
CA GLY A 703 14.34 -36.54 -13.69
C GLY A 703 14.60 -35.09 -13.28
N GLU A 704 15.58 -34.47 -13.91
CA GLU A 704 15.90 -33.05 -13.73
C GLU A 704 14.90 -32.13 -14.44
N ALA A 705 14.87 -30.86 -14.06
CA ALA A 705 14.09 -29.80 -14.68
C ALA A 705 14.98 -28.62 -15.08
N TRP A 706 16.17 -28.88 -15.60
CA TRP A 706 17.17 -27.91 -16.08
C TRP A 706 17.19 -27.78 -17.61
N ASN A 707 17.27 -28.91 -18.34
CA ASN A 707 17.15 -28.93 -19.80
C ASN A 707 15.69 -28.92 -20.25
N LYS A 708 14.80 -29.44 -19.39
CA LYS A 708 13.34 -29.37 -19.54
C LYS A 708 12.72 -28.58 -18.37
N PRO A 709 13.02 -27.28 -18.23
CA PRO A 709 12.50 -26.44 -17.16
C PRO A 709 10.99 -26.37 -17.11
N TYR A 710 10.47 -25.99 -15.95
CA TYR A 710 9.11 -25.50 -15.84
C TYR A 710 9.02 -24.16 -16.58
N VAL A 711 8.10 -24.06 -17.53
CA VAL A 711 7.79 -22.83 -18.27
C VAL A 711 6.30 -22.60 -18.11
N HIS A 712 5.94 -21.51 -17.43
CA HIS A 712 4.56 -21.19 -17.09
C HIS A 712 4.25 -19.74 -17.45
N ILE A 713 3.08 -19.51 -18.02
CA ILE A 713 2.55 -18.17 -18.25
C ILE A 713 1.44 -17.90 -17.23
N PHE A 714 1.56 -16.86 -16.41
CA PHE A 714 0.55 -16.47 -15.43
C PHE A 714 -0.17 -15.20 -15.88
N GLU A 715 -1.46 -15.29 -16.13
CA GLU A 715 -2.31 -14.17 -16.52
C GLU A 715 -3.40 -13.92 -15.45
N PRO A 716 -3.23 -12.91 -14.59
CA PRO A 716 -4.32 -12.43 -13.74
C PRO A 716 -5.35 -11.68 -14.60
N SER A 717 -6.63 -11.94 -14.38
CA SER A 717 -7.71 -11.39 -15.21
C SER A 717 -9.02 -11.21 -14.43
N LYS A 718 -9.82 -10.22 -14.82
CA LYS A 718 -11.22 -10.04 -14.34
C LYS A 718 -12.26 -10.78 -15.20
N SER A 719 -11.82 -11.75 -15.99
CA SER A 719 -12.67 -12.53 -16.88
C SER A 719 -12.10 -13.94 -17.03
N THR A 720 -12.97 -14.92 -17.26
CA THR A 720 -12.55 -16.28 -17.65
C THR A 720 -12.04 -16.33 -19.09
N ILE A 721 -12.23 -15.26 -19.87
CA ILE A 721 -11.60 -15.09 -21.19
C ILE A 721 -10.19 -14.54 -20.98
N THR A 722 -9.22 -15.36 -21.34
CA THR A 722 -7.80 -15.04 -21.27
C THR A 722 -7.34 -14.31 -22.52
N SER A 723 -6.37 -13.39 -22.41
CA SER A 723 -5.76 -12.82 -23.61
C SER A 723 -4.81 -13.82 -24.25
N VAL A 724 -4.11 -14.61 -23.43
CA VAL A 724 -3.26 -15.72 -23.87
C VAL A 724 -4.13 -16.85 -24.43
N LYS A 725 -3.80 -17.32 -25.64
CA LYS A 725 -4.52 -18.35 -26.40
C LYS A 725 -3.73 -19.64 -26.55
N SER A 726 -2.42 -19.54 -26.76
CA SER A 726 -1.55 -20.71 -26.84
C SER A 726 -0.14 -20.41 -26.35
N VAL A 727 0.52 -21.45 -25.83
CA VAL A 727 1.91 -21.42 -25.41
C VAL A 727 2.60 -22.67 -25.94
N GLU A 728 3.72 -22.48 -26.65
CA GLU A 728 4.56 -23.54 -27.22
C GLU A 728 5.99 -23.38 -26.70
N HIS A 729 6.70 -24.48 -26.45
CA HIS A 729 8.12 -24.41 -26.07
C HIS A 729 9.00 -23.96 -27.25
N LEU A 730 10.06 -23.20 -26.95
CA LEU A 730 11.17 -22.96 -27.88
C LEU A 730 12.32 -23.90 -27.56
N TYR A 731 12.94 -24.50 -28.59
CA TYR A 731 13.97 -25.53 -28.42
C TYR A 731 15.32 -25.15 -29.05
N ARG A 732 16.40 -25.32 -28.28
CA ARG A 732 17.78 -25.40 -28.79
C ARG A 732 18.27 -26.84 -28.69
N GLY A 733 18.08 -27.61 -29.76
CA GLY A 733 18.26 -29.06 -29.71
C GLY A 733 17.21 -29.70 -28.80
N GLU A 734 17.65 -30.42 -27.75
CA GLU A 734 16.74 -31.03 -26.75
C GLU A 734 16.45 -30.13 -25.54
N VAL A 735 17.06 -28.94 -25.47
CA VAL A 735 16.90 -28.00 -24.35
C VAL A 735 15.77 -27.03 -24.64
N ILE A 736 14.84 -26.88 -23.69
CA ILE A 736 13.83 -25.82 -23.73
C ILE A 736 14.47 -24.49 -23.30
N VAL A 737 14.35 -23.49 -24.18
CA VAL A 737 15.00 -22.18 -24.07
C VAL A 737 14.00 -21.02 -24.10
N GLY A 738 12.74 -21.28 -23.74
CA GLY A 738 11.71 -20.26 -23.67
C GLY A 738 10.35 -20.72 -24.20
N ALA A 739 9.52 -19.76 -24.59
CA ALA A 739 8.19 -20.02 -25.12
C ALA A 739 7.80 -19.07 -26.26
N LYS A 740 6.99 -19.57 -27.19
CA LYS A 740 6.16 -18.77 -28.09
C LYS A 740 4.78 -18.64 -27.45
N VAL A 741 4.36 -17.40 -27.17
CA VAL A 741 3.06 -17.07 -26.58
C VAL A 741 2.21 -16.35 -27.62
N THR A 742 1.04 -16.89 -27.94
CA THR A 742 0.07 -16.20 -28.81
C THR A 742 -1.05 -15.63 -27.97
N SER A 743 -1.28 -14.33 -28.09
CA SER A 743 -2.34 -13.60 -27.39
C SER A 743 -3.28 -12.90 -28.37
N GLN A 744 -4.55 -12.79 -28.01
CA GLN A 744 -5.58 -12.09 -28.77
C GLN A 744 -6.27 -11.07 -27.87
N ILE A 745 -6.15 -9.79 -28.24
CA ILE A 745 -6.72 -8.65 -27.52
C ILE A 745 -7.59 -7.91 -28.53
N ASP A 746 -8.92 -8.00 -28.39
CA ASP A 746 -9.85 -7.46 -29.40
C ASP A 746 -9.54 -8.01 -30.81
N ASN A 747 -9.23 -7.10 -31.73
CA ASN A 747 -8.83 -7.39 -33.11
C ASN A 747 -7.30 -7.49 -33.29
N LYS A 748 -6.54 -7.36 -32.20
CA LYS A 748 -5.08 -7.38 -32.18
C LYS A 748 -4.58 -8.77 -31.82
N THR A 749 -3.82 -9.37 -32.73
CA THR A 749 -3.06 -10.61 -32.46
C THR A 749 -1.63 -10.23 -32.08
N ILE A 750 -1.11 -10.85 -31.04
CA ILE A 750 0.27 -10.68 -30.56
C ILE A 750 0.92 -12.05 -30.48
N VAL A 751 2.12 -12.20 -31.04
CA VAL A 751 2.95 -13.40 -30.90
C VAL A 751 4.29 -12.99 -30.30
N ASP A 752 4.58 -13.50 -29.12
CA ASP A 752 5.80 -13.25 -28.37
C ASP A 752 6.69 -14.49 -28.36
N TYR A 753 7.87 -14.40 -28.97
CA TYR A 753 8.94 -15.38 -28.81
C TYR A 753 9.82 -14.93 -27.65
N VAL A 754 9.52 -15.43 -26.46
CA VAL A 754 10.27 -15.16 -25.23
C VAL A 754 11.39 -16.18 -25.12
N ILE A 755 12.63 -15.74 -25.31
CA ILE A 755 13.83 -16.57 -25.32
C ILE A 755 14.56 -16.36 -23.99
N CYS A 756 14.77 -17.44 -23.25
CA CYS A 756 15.44 -17.46 -21.95
C CYS A 756 16.41 -18.65 -21.90
N GLN A 757 17.66 -18.40 -22.28
CA GLN A 757 18.76 -19.37 -22.24
C GLN A 757 19.36 -19.45 -20.82
N GLU A 758 20.14 -20.50 -20.57
CA GLU A 758 20.74 -20.81 -19.27
C GLU A 758 21.78 -19.77 -18.84
N ASP A 759 22.49 -19.20 -19.80
CA ASP A 759 23.52 -18.17 -19.62
C ASP A 759 23.65 -17.29 -20.87
N GLU A 760 24.43 -16.21 -20.77
CA GLU A 760 24.58 -15.20 -21.83
C GLU A 760 25.43 -15.62 -23.04
N ASN A 761 26.17 -16.73 -22.96
CA ASN A 761 27.08 -17.18 -24.02
C ASN A 761 26.42 -18.13 -25.03
N GLN A 762 25.13 -18.40 -24.86
CA GLN A 762 24.39 -19.34 -25.70
C GLN A 762 23.87 -18.67 -26.97
N THR A 763 23.73 -19.48 -28.04
CA THR A 763 23.11 -19.06 -29.31
C THR A 763 21.86 -19.89 -29.58
N PHE A 764 20.73 -19.22 -29.73
CA PHE A 764 19.48 -19.80 -30.21
C PHE A 764 19.28 -19.48 -31.69
N THR A 765 18.74 -20.42 -32.47
CA THR A 765 18.44 -20.21 -33.89
C THR A 765 17.16 -20.95 -34.27
N LEU A 766 16.28 -20.27 -34.98
CA LEU A 766 15.07 -20.81 -35.61
C LEU A 766 15.12 -20.47 -37.11
N PRO A 767 15.75 -21.33 -37.94
CA PRO A 767 16.08 -21.00 -39.33
C PRO A 767 14.88 -20.65 -40.20
N GLU A 768 13.75 -21.29 -40.00
CA GLU A 768 12.50 -21.10 -40.74
C GLU A 768 11.94 -19.67 -40.60
N MET A 769 12.30 -18.96 -39.54
CA MET A 769 11.90 -17.57 -39.29
C MET A 769 13.06 -16.57 -39.49
N GLY A 770 14.26 -17.05 -39.80
CA GLY A 770 15.46 -16.23 -39.77
C GLY A 770 15.75 -15.66 -38.37
N LEU A 771 15.30 -16.33 -37.30
CA LEU A 771 15.50 -15.89 -35.92
C LEU A 771 16.86 -16.40 -35.42
N THR A 772 17.73 -15.51 -34.94
CA THR A 772 18.97 -15.89 -34.24
C THR A 772 19.19 -14.96 -33.07
N PHE A 773 19.53 -15.51 -31.90
CA PHE A 773 19.80 -14.74 -30.68
C PHE A 773 21.08 -15.22 -30.01
N ASN A 774 21.97 -14.29 -29.67
CA ASN A 774 23.16 -14.52 -28.86
C ASN A 774 23.01 -13.80 -27.52
N GLY A 775 22.74 -14.53 -26.44
CA GLY A 775 22.47 -13.92 -25.13
C GLY A 775 21.62 -14.79 -24.21
N ARG A 776 21.28 -14.26 -23.03
CA ARG A 776 20.45 -14.95 -22.04
C ARG A 776 18.96 -14.71 -22.29
N PHE A 777 18.54 -13.45 -22.41
CA PHE A 777 17.11 -13.10 -22.47
C PHE A 777 16.78 -12.12 -23.61
N ALA A 778 15.77 -12.48 -24.41
CA ALA A 778 15.24 -11.65 -25.48
C ALA A 778 13.75 -11.91 -25.73
N VAL A 779 13.07 -10.93 -26.31
CA VAL A 779 11.69 -11.06 -26.80
C VAL A 779 11.64 -10.60 -28.25
N VAL A 780 11.11 -11.44 -29.13
CA VAL A 780 10.62 -11.00 -30.44
C VAL A 780 9.10 -10.97 -30.40
N ARG A 781 8.52 -9.77 -30.51
CA ARG A 781 7.07 -9.59 -30.62
C ARG A 781 6.70 -9.30 -32.07
N THR A 782 5.74 -10.01 -32.62
CA THR A 782 4.97 -9.54 -33.78
C THR A 782 3.55 -9.23 -33.33
N GLU A 783 3.04 -8.06 -33.68
CA GLU A 783 1.68 -7.63 -33.34
C GLU A 783 0.98 -7.05 -34.56
N GLN A 784 -0.28 -7.38 -34.75
CA GLN A 784 -1.09 -6.87 -35.85
C GLN A 784 -2.53 -6.65 -35.42
N ASP A 785 -3.07 -5.48 -35.75
CA ASP A 785 -4.50 -5.19 -35.73
C ASP A 785 -5.02 -4.94 -37.17
N LEU A 786 -6.23 -4.39 -37.31
CA LEU A 786 -6.87 -4.13 -38.61
C LEU A 786 -6.15 -3.09 -39.49
N GLY A 787 -5.34 -2.21 -38.91
CA GLY A 787 -4.73 -1.07 -39.59
C GLY A 787 -3.21 -0.96 -39.41
N LYS A 788 -2.62 -1.69 -38.47
CA LYS A 788 -1.19 -1.64 -38.15
C LYS A 788 -0.63 -3.03 -37.88
N ALA A 789 0.56 -3.28 -38.42
CA ALA A 789 1.40 -4.40 -38.05
C ALA A 789 2.77 -3.89 -37.59
N GLN A 790 3.37 -4.56 -36.61
CA GLN A 790 4.60 -4.14 -35.98
C GLN A 790 5.38 -5.34 -35.47
N THR A 791 6.71 -5.23 -35.54
CA THR A 791 7.65 -6.19 -34.98
C THR A 791 8.57 -5.46 -34.01
N THR A 792 8.68 -5.98 -32.79
CA THR A 792 9.61 -5.49 -31.77
C THR A 792 10.65 -6.55 -31.47
N LEU A 793 11.92 -6.17 -31.56
CA LEU A 793 13.08 -6.95 -31.14
C LEU A 793 13.57 -6.33 -29.83
N TYR A 794 13.61 -7.11 -28.76
CA TYR A 794 14.08 -6.69 -27.45
C TYR A 794 15.17 -7.64 -26.97
N ILE A 795 16.29 -7.08 -26.52
CA ILE A 795 17.37 -7.80 -25.84
C ILE A 795 17.42 -7.28 -24.41
N GLY A 796 17.16 -8.17 -23.45
CA GLY A 796 17.32 -7.89 -22.03
C GLY A 796 18.75 -8.14 -21.55
N GLU A 797 19.36 -9.25 -22.01
CA GLU A 797 20.79 -9.52 -21.83
C GLU A 797 21.30 -10.36 -23.01
N GLY A 798 22.17 -9.77 -23.84
CA GLY A 798 22.75 -10.42 -25.00
C GLY A 798 23.53 -9.46 -25.89
N THR A 799 24.02 -9.96 -27.02
CA THR A 799 24.84 -9.16 -27.95
C THR A 799 24.13 -8.87 -29.26
N LYS A 800 23.28 -9.79 -29.74
CA LYS A 800 22.67 -9.67 -31.07
C LYS A 800 21.39 -10.49 -31.19
N LEU A 801 20.38 -9.91 -31.82
CA LEU A 801 19.11 -10.54 -32.16
C LEU A 801 18.76 -10.25 -33.62
N THR A 802 18.45 -11.28 -34.40
CA THR A 802 17.94 -11.17 -35.77
C THR A 802 16.59 -11.83 -35.89
N PHE A 803 15.72 -11.28 -36.74
CA PHE A 803 14.42 -11.86 -37.08
C PHE A 803 14.05 -11.46 -38.51
N GLY A 804 13.92 -12.43 -39.42
CA GLY A 804 13.77 -12.17 -40.85
C GLY A 804 14.90 -11.28 -41.39
N ASN A 805 14.53 -10.10 -41.89
CA ASN A 805 15.48 -9.11 -42.42
C ASN A 805 15.90 -8.04 -41.37
N HIS A 806 15.41 -8.14 -40.14
CA HIS A 806 15.67 -7.18 -39.08
C HIS A 806 16.78 -7.67 -38.15
N MET A 807 17.57 -6.72 -37.63
CA MET A 807 18.70 -6.99 -36.77
C MET A 807 18.82 -5.89 -35.71
N LEU A 808 19.00 -6.32 -34.47
CA LEU A 808 19.30 -5.49 -33.32
C LEU A 808 20.65 -5.92 -32.73
N GLU A 809 21.58 -4.97 -32.60
CA GLU A 809 22.82 -5.14 -31.84
C GLU A 809 22.66 -4.43 -30.50
N ALA A 810 23.08 -5.10 -29.42
CA ALA A 810 22.96 -4.56 -28.08
C ALA A 810 23.97 -3.44 -27.81
N ASP A 811 23.68 -2.62 -26.80
CA ASP A 811 24.58 -1.59 -26.30
C ASP A 811 25.70 -2.17 -25.39
N ALA A 812 26.46 -1.28 -24.73
CA ALA A 812 27.54 -1.68 -23.82
C ALA A 812 27.06 -2.42 -22.57
N ASP A 813 25.79 -2.25 -22.19
CA ASP A 813 25.13 -2.95 -21.09
C ASP A 813 24.49 -4.27 -21.54
N LYS A 814 24.71 -4.68 -22.80
CA LYS A 814 24.15 -5.91 -23.39
C LYS A 814 22.62 -5.90 -23.48
N LYS A 815 22.00 -4.73 -23.59
CA LYS A 815 20.55 -4.56 -23.80
C LYS A 815 20.23 -3.79 -25.08
N GLY A 816 18.99 -3.85 -25.54
CA GLY A 816 18.58 -3.12 -26.74
C GLY A 816 17.11 -3.28 -27.09
N ASN A 817 16.60 -2.34 -27.89
CA ASN A 817 15.23 -2.35 -28.38
C ASN A 817 15.18 -1.82 -29.82
N LEU A 818 14.51 -2.54 -30.72
CA LEU A 818 14.24 -2.12 -32.08
C LEU A 818 12.77 -2.39 -32.41
N VAL A 819 12.11 -1.38 -32.93
CA VAL A 819 10.70 -1.43 -33.29
C VAL A 819 10.57 -1.12 -34.78
N VAL A 820 9.92 -2.01 -35.53
CA VAL A 820 9.77 -1.91 -36.98
C VAL A 820 8.30 -2.05 -37.36
N GLU A 821 7.80 -1.13 -38.17
CA GLU A 821 6.46 -1.25 -38.75
C GLU A 821 6.46 -2.25 -39.91
N GLY A 822 5.44 -3.12 -39.94
CA GLY A 822 5.23 -4.12 -40.98
C GLY A 822 4.01 -3.80 -41.86
N GLU A 823 3.86 -4.54 -42.94
CA GLU A 823 2.62 -4.52 -43.74
C GLU A 823 1.55 -5.35 -43.03
N VAL A 824 0.32 -4.83 -42.98
CA VAL A 824 -0.83 -5.57 -42.45
C VAL A 824 -1.19 -6.68 -43.40
N ASP A 825 -1.14 -7.93 -42.93
CA ASP A 825 -1.67 -9.06 -43.67
C ASP A 825 -3.19 -9.14 -43.48
N LEU A 826 -3.94 -8.58 -44.44
CA LEU A 826 -5.40 -8.61 -44.46
C LEU A 826 -5.98 -9.98 -44.84
N SER A 827 -5.18 -10.93 -45.35
CA SER A 827 -5.69 -12.23 -45.81
C SER A 827 -6.07 -13.14 -44.66
N ARG A 828 -5.46 -12.96 -43.47
CA ARG A 828 -5.71 -13.77 -42.26
C ARG A 828 -6.26 -12.99 -41.06
N VAL A 829 -6.84 -11.81 -41.26
CA VAL A 829 -7.46 -11.06 -40.15
C VAL A 829 -8.79 -11.70 -39.72
N LEU A 830 -9.02 -11.80 -38.41
CA LEU A 830 -10.30 -12.17 -37.84
C LEU A 830 -10.64 -11.23 -36.67
N GLY A 831 -11.78 -10.56 -36.73
CA GLY A 831 -12.16 -9.59 -35.71
C GLY A 831 -13.61 -9.17 -35.77
N PHE A 832 -14.05 -8.40 -34.78
CA PHE A 832 -15.37 -7.79 -34.75
C PHE A 832 -15.30 -6.37 -35.34
N LYS A 833 -16.21 -6.04 -36.27
CA LYS A 833 -16.12 -4.78 -37.03
C LYS A 833 -16.55 -3.54 -36.24
N ASN A 834 -17.43 -3.70 -35.25
CA ASN A 834 -18.00 -2.60 -34.46
C ASN A 834 -18.22 -2.96 -32.98
N LEU A 835 -17.61 -4.06 -32.52
CA LEU A 835 -17.67 -4.48 -31.13
C LEU A 835 -16.23 -4.66 -30.63
N SER A 836 -16.01 -4.29 -29.38
CA SER A 836 -14.75 -4.43 -28.66
C SER A 836 -14.98 -5.16 -27.34
N ASN A 837 -13.94 -5.67 -26.71
CA ASN A 837 -14.04 -6.29 -25.41
C ASN A 837 -14.60 -5.31 -24.38
N ASN A 838 -15.48 -5.82 -23.53
CA ASN A 838 -16.28 -5.08 -22.56
C ASN A 838 -17.20 -4.00 -23.17
N THR A 839 -17.59 -4.14 -24.44
CA THR A 839 -18.65 -3.28 -25.01
C THR A 839 -19.90 -3.44 -24.16
N VAL A 840 -20.42 -2.31 -23.66
CA VAL A 840 -21.62 -2.28 -22.81
C VAL A 840 -22.86 -2.15 -23.69
N VAL A 841 -23.82 -3.05 -23.49
CA VAL A 841 -25.14 -2.99 -24.15
C VAL A 841 -26.24 -3.11 -23.09
N GLU A 842 -27.37 -2.48 -23.34
CA GLU A 842 -28.49 -2.45 -22.38
C GLU A 842 -29.01 -3.87 -22.11
N ARG A 843 -29.22 -4.24 -20.84
CA ARG A 843 -29.80 -5.54 -20.47
C ARG A 843 -31.24 -5.63 -20.97
N GLY A 844 -31.56 -6.67 -21.74
CA GLY A 844 -32.82 -6.85 -22.47
C GLY A 844 -32.77 -6.38 -23.93
N SER A 845 -31.68 -5.75 -24.36
CA SER A 845 -31.48 -5.38 -25.77
C SER A 845 -31.16 -6.60 -26.64
N SER A 846 -31.22 -6.42 -27.96
CA SER A 846 -30.73 -7.40 -28.93
C SER A 846 -29.49 -6.85 -29.64
N LEU A 847 -28.53 -7.72 -29.94
CA LEU A 847 -27.25 -7.37 -30.53
C LEU A 847 -27.14 -7.90 -31.96
N SER A 848 -26.60 -7.07 -32.87
CA SER A 848 -26.14 -7.51 -34.19
C SER A 848 -24.61 -7.64 -34.15
N VAL A 849 -24.09 -8.75 -34.66
CA VAL A 849 -22.65 -9.03 -34.67
C VAL A 849 -22.16 -9.10 -36.11
N GLU A 850 -21.17 -8.28 -36.46
CA GLU A 850 -20.49 -8.32 -37.76
C GLU A 850 -19.00 -8.63 -37.58
N ALA A 851 -18.52 -9.62 -38.33
CA ALA A 851 -17.11 -10.01 -38.36
C ALA A 851 -16.36 -9.40 -39.55
N VAL A 852 -15.10 -9.04 -39.31
CA VAL A 852 -14.07 -8.84 -40.33
C VAL A 852 -13.35 -10.17 -40.49
N VAL A 853 -13.34 -10.71 -41.71
CA VAL A 853 -12.76 -12.02 -42.02
C VAL A 853 -11.87 -11.86 -43.25
N GLY A 854 -10.61 -12.28 -43.12
CA GLY A 854 -9.62 -12.26 -44.18
C GLY A 854 -9.92 -13.25 -45.30
N SER A 855 -9.32 -12.99 -46.47
CA SER A 855 -9.59 -13.73 -47.70
C SER A 855 -9.19 -15.22 -47.67
N ASP A 856 -8.34 -15.64 -46.74
CA ASP A 856 -7.86 -17.02 -46.66
C ASP A 856 -8.86 -17.93 -45.92
N PHE A 857 -9.77 -17.35 -45.12
CA PHE A 857 -10.79 -18.12 -44.44
C PHE A 857 -11.98 -18.41 -45.36
N THR A 858 -12.42 -19.66 -45.33
CA THR A 858 -13.55 -20.17 -46.13
C THR A 858 -14.86 -20.19 -45.36
N GLU A 859 -14.79 -20.21 -44.03
CA GLU A 859 -15.95 -20.16 -43.14
C GLU A 859 -15.61 -19.43 -41.84
N VAL A 860 -16.61 -18.81 -41.23
CA VAL A 860 -16.55 -18.29 -39.86
C VAL A 860 -17.80 -18.68 -39.09
N THR A 861 -17.63 -19.10 -37.85
CA THR A 861 -18.72 -19.46 -36.92
C THR A 861 -18.71 -18.50 -35.74
N LEU A 862 -19.88 -17.98 -35.36
CA LEU A 862 -20.05 -17.23 -34.12
C LEU A 862 -20.55 -18.17 -33.03
N PHE A 863 -19.98 -18.06 -31.84
CA PHE A 863 -20.46 -18.66 -30.60
C PHE A 863 -20.85 -17.58 -29.61
N VAL A 864 -21.95 -17.77 -28.90
CA VAL A 864 -22.46 -16.90 -27.83
C VAL A 864 -22.57 -17.72 -26.56
N ASN A 865 -21.80 -17.40 -25.52
CA ASN A 865 -21.67 -18.21 -24.29
C ASN A 865 -21.40 -19.70 -24.58
N GLY A 866 -20.55 -19.96 -25.58
CA GLY A 866 -20.21 -21.32 -26.03
C GLY A 866 -21.27 -22.02 -26.90
N ALA A 867 -22.47 -21.45 -27.05
CA ALA A 867 -23.49 -21.96 -27.96
C ALA A 867 -23.25 -21.48 -29.39
N ASN A 868 -23.32 -22.37 -30.37
CA ASN A 868 -23.11 -22.05 -31.79
C ASN A 868 -24.28 -21.21 -32.33
N ALA A 869 -24.00 -19.97 -32.73
CA ALA A 869 -24.96 -19.03 -33.32
C ALA A 869 -25.05 -19.13 -34.86
N GLY A 870 -24.24 -19.98 -35.49
CA GLY A 870 -24.29 -20.30 -36.92
C GLY A 870 -22.97 -19.99 -37.65
N THR A 871 -22.76 -20.67 -38.78
CA THR A 871 -21.58 -20.53 -39.66
C THR A 871 -21.96 -19.77 -40.93
N ILE A 872 -21.12 -18.83 -41.34
CA ILE A 872 -21.25 -18.07 -42.60
C ILE A 872 -20.02 -18.34 -43.47
N THR A 873 -20.23 -18.71 -44.73
CA THR A 873 -19.17 -19.11 -45.69
C THR A 873 -18.86 -18.06 -46.76
N GLN A 874 -19.56 -16.93 -46.77
CA GLN A 874 -19.35 -15.83 -47.71
C GLN A 874 -19.76 -14.49 -47.10
N ALA A 875 -19.05 -13.41 -47.46
CA ALA A 875 -19.36 -12.06 -47.00
C ALA A 875 -20.75 -11.56 -47.50
N PRO A 876 -21.45 -10.69 -46.73
CA PRO A 876 -21.07 -10.13 -45.44
C PRO A 876 -21.28 -11.12 -44.27
N TYR A 877 -20.34 -11.13 -43.32
CA TYR A 877 -20.34 -12.04 -42.16
C TYR A 877 -21.10 -11.42 -40.99
N ILE A 878 -22.44 -11.39 -41.09
CA ILE A 878 -23.32 -10.72 -40.14
C ILE A 878 -24.32 -11.71 -39.52
N TRP A 879 -24.41 -11.72 -38.18
CA TRP A 879 -25.44 -12.40 -37.41
C TRP A 879 -26.47 -11.38 -36.90
N GLU A 880 -27.57 -11.25 -37.64
CA GLU A 880 -28.74 -10.42 -37.28
C GLU A 880 -29.91 -11.29 -36.82
N SER A 881 -30.70 -10.78 -35.87
CA SER A 881 -31.91 -11.46 -35.35
C SER A 881 -31.67 -12.90 -34.85
N ASN A 882 -30.45 -13.19 -34.39
CA ASN A 882 -30.12 -14.49 -33.82
C ASN A 882 -30.77 -14.64 -32.43
N ALA A 883 -31.37 -15.80 -32.14
CA ALA A 883 -32.02 -16.04 -30.86
C ALA A 883 -31.06 -15.95 -29.66
N LEU A 884 -29.78 -16.29 -29.84
CA LEU A 884 -28.76 -16.17 -28.79
C LEU A 884 -28.28 -14.73 -28.58
N LEU A 885 -28.54 -13.84 -29.54
CA LEU A 885 -28.20 -12.42 -29.48
C LEU A 885 -29.42 -11.54 -29.17
N ALA A 886 -30.59 -12.13 -28.92
CA ALA A 886 -31.82 -11.42 -28.64
C ALA A 886 -32.11 -11.40 -27.13
N ASN A 887 -32.62 -10.27 -26.62
CA ASN A 887 -33.00 -10.10 -25.22
C ASN A 887 -31.89 -10.53 -24.25
N LEU A 888 -30.74 -9.87 -24.33
CA LEU A 888 -29.55 -10.18 -23.55
C LEU A 888 -29.78 -9.89 -22.05
N THR A 889 -30.03 -10.92 -21.24
CA THR A 889 -30.35 -10.83 -19.82
C THR A 889 -29.25 -11.28 -18.87
N GLU A 890 -28.13 -11.84 -19.32
CA GLU A 890 -27.01 -12.23 -18.43
C GLU A 890 -26.06 -11.07 -18.18
N PRO A 891 -25.43 -10.93 -16.99
CA PRO A 891 -24.55 -9.80 -16.67
C PRO A 891 -23.43 -9.55 -17.69
N SER A 892 -23.02 -10.60 -18.40
CA SER A 892 -22.15 -10.52 -19.56
C SER A 892 -22.42 -11.67 -20.55
N TYR A 893 -21.99 -11.48 -21.79
CA TYR A 893 -22.02 -12.45 -22.87
C TYR A 893 -20.64 -12.59 -23.50
N ILE A 894 -20.20 -13.82 -23.73
CA ILE A 894 -18.97 -14.15 -24.43
C ILE A 894 -19.30 -14.34 -25.90
N LEU A 895 -18.77 -13.49 -26.78
CA LEU A 895 -18.82 -13.68 -28.21
C LEU A 895 -17.48 -14.25 -28.69
N LYS A 896 -17.51 -15.34 -29.45
CA LYS A 896 -16.32 -15.98 -30.02
C LYS A 896 -16.52 -16.26 -31.50
N LEU A 897 -15.65 -15.70 -32.34
CA LEU A 897 -15.52 -16.04 -33.76
C LEU A 897 -14.50 -17.17 -33.91
N VAL A 898 -14.83 -18.15 -34.74
CA VAL A 898 -13.93 -19.25 -35.14
C VAL A 898 -13.94 -19.34 -36.66
N ALA A 899 -12.84 -18.98 -37.30
CA ALA A 899 -12.70 -19.04 -38.75
C ALA A 899 -11.79 -20.20 -39.18
N LYS A 900 -12.08 -20.83 -40.32
CA LYS A 900 -11.26 -21.92 -40.89
C LYS A 900 -10.86 -21.63 -42.33
N ASP A 901 -9.61 -21.89 -42.65
CA ASP A 901 -9.11 -21.82 -44.02
C ASP A 901 -9.30 -23.14 -44.80
N VAL A 902 -8.79 -23.18 -46.03
CA VAL A 902 -8.84 -24.37 -46.91
C VAL A 902 -8.10 -25.59 -46.35
N ASN A 903 -7.17 -25.39 -45.42
CA ASN A 903 -6.37 -26.44 -44.77
C ASN A 903 -6.96 -26.88 -43.42
N ASN A 904 -8.11 -26.32 -43.02
CA ASN A 904 -8.71 -26.43 -41.68
C ASN A 904 -7.87 -25.82 -40.56
N GLU A 905 -6.95 -24.90 -40.86
CA GLU A 905 -6.30 -24.11 -39.81
C GLU A 905 -7.32 -23.10 -39.25
N VAL A 906 -7.35 -23.00 -37.92
CA VAL A 906 -8.35 -22.23 -37.20
C VAL A 906 -7.75 -20.92 -36.70
N ALA A 907 -8.48 -19.82 -36.86
CA ALA A 907 -8.23 -18.58 -36.15
C ALA A 907 -9.42 -18.25 -35.25
N GLU A 908 -9.15 -17.66 -34.08
CA GLU A 908 -10.18 -17.32 -33.10
C GLU A 908 -10.06 -15.86 -32.66
N SER A 909 -11.21 -15.21 -32.47
CA SER A 909 -11.30 -13.87 -31.86
C SER A 909 -12.46 -13.86 -30.89
N SER A 910 -12.24 -13.36 -29.67
CA SER A 910 -13.27 -13.35 -28.63
C SER A 910 -13.33 -12.00 -27.93
N ILE A 911 -14.55 -11.59 -27.59
CA ILE A 911 -14.82 -10.39 -26.78
C ILE A 911 -15.90 -10.72 -25.73
N SER A 912 -15.81 -10.05 -24.59
CA SER A 912 -16.90 -9.97 -23.61
C SER A 912 -17.80 -8.78 -23.94
N ILE A 913 -19.11 -8.98 -23.84
CA ILE A 913 -20.11 -7.92 -23.90
C ILE A 913 -20.73 -7.83 -22.51
N LEU A 914 -20.77 -6.64 -21.93
CA LEU A 914 -21.36 -6.45 -20.60
C LEU A 914 -22.80 -5.97 -20.76
N THR A 915 -23.71 -6.52 -19.95
CA THR A 915 -25.08 -5.98 -19.82
C THR A 915 -25.40 -5.62 -18.37
N PRO A 916 -24.68 -4.64 -17.78
CA PRO A 916 -24.94 -4.23 -16.41
C PRO A 916 -26.30 -3.52 -16.33
N GLY A 917 -27.06 -3.82 -15.28
CA GLY A 917 -28.28 -3.10 -14.94
C GLY A 917 -28.41 -3.00 -13.42
N GLN A 918 -28.35 -1.77 -12.91
CA GLN A 918 -28.94 -1.36 -11.64
C GLN A 918 -30.37 -0.93 -11.94
N TRP A 919 -31.34 -1.35 -11.13
CA TRP A 919 -32.74 -1.01 -11.34
C TRP A 919 -33.40 -0.49 -10.07
N ALA A 920 -34.22 0.55 -10.26
CA ALA A 920 -35.10 1.06 -9.24
C ALA A 920 -35.99 -0.04 -8.67
N ARG A 921 -36.08 -0.09 -7.35
CA ARG A 921 -36.92 -1.06 -6.67
C ARG A 921 -38.33 -0.52 -6.47
N THR A 922 -39.07 -0.44 -7.57
CA THR A 922 -40.53 -0.25 -7.57
C THR A 922 -41.21 -1.48 -8.16
N THR A 923 -42.52 -1.59 -7.97
CA THR A 923 -43.32 -2.71 -8.51
C THR A 923 -43.29 -2.83 -10.04
N ASP A 924 -42.86 -1.78 -10.73
CA ASP A 924 -42.70 -1.69 -12.17
C ASP A 924 -41.26 -1.39 -12.63
N PHE A 925 -40.26 -1.46 -11.72
CA PHE A 925 -38.84 -1.15 -11.97
C PHE A 925 -38.56 0.26 -12.53
N HIS A 926 -39.44 1.22 -12.26
CA HIS A 926 -39.27 2.63 -12.62
C HIS A 926 -38.61 3.41 -11.47
N PRO A 927 -37.76 4.42 -11.76
CA PRO A 927 -37.16 5.26 -10.72
C PRO A 927 -38.17 5.85 -9.74
N HIS A 928 -37.82 5.94 -8.46
CA HIS A 928 -38.68 6.56 -7.45
C HIS A 928 -38.90 8.05 -7.75
N SER A 929 -40.15 8.47 -7.95
CA SER A 929 -40.46 9.90 -8.16
C SER A 929 -40.09 10.75 -6.94
N VAL A 930 -39.36 11.84 -7.16
CA VAL A 930 -39.11 12.86 -6.14
C VAL A 930 -39.58 14.25 -6.63
N PRO A 931 -40.31 15.04 -5.83
CA PRO A 931 -40.48 14.95 -4.36
C PRO A 931 -41.29 13.75 -3.87
N GLY A 932 -40.87 13.13 -2.77
CA GLY A 932 -41.50 11.92 -2.24
C GLY A 932 -40.75 11.28 -1.09
N VAL A 933 -41.36 10.24 -0.50
CA VAL A 933 -40.78 9.37 0.54
C VAL A 933 -40.35 8.06 -0.11
N ILE A 934 -39.14 7.59 0.21
CA ILE A 934 -38.56 6.34 -0.27
C ILE A 934 -38.12 5.51 0.95
N GLN A 935 -38.55 4.25 1.01
CA GLN A 935 -38.17 3.34 2.10
C GLN A 935 -36.73 2.87 1.91
N PHE A 936 -35.95 2.73 2.99
CA PHE A 936 -34.57 2.26 2.86
C PHE A 936 -34.50 0.78 2.45
N GLU A 937 -35.47 -0.07 2.82
CA GLU A 937 -35.54 -1.43 2.33
C GLU A 937 -35.77 -1.51 0.80
N ASP A 938 -36.30 -0.45 0.18
CA ASP A 938 -36.49 -0.38 -1.27
C ASP A 938 -35.21 0.07 -2.02
N TYR A 939 -34.02 -0.39 -1.60
CA TYR A 939 -32.77 -0.17 -2.34
C TYR A 939 -32.77 -0.90 -3.69
N ASP A 940 -32.02 -0.37 -4.65
CA ASP A 940 -32.00 -0.84 -6.04
C ASP A 940 -31.60 -2.31 -6.16
N TYR A 941 -32.14 -2.97 -7.19
CA TYR A 941 -31.73 -4.31 -7.58
C TYR A 941 -30.48 -4.25 -8.46
N GLY A 942 -29.48 -5.08 -8.20
CA GLY A 942 -28.19 -5.05 -8.92
C GLY A 942 -27.12 -5.97 -8.33
N GLY A 943 -27.24 -6.29 -7.03
CA GLY A 943 -26.35 -7.21 -6.31
C GLY A 943 -25.24 -6.49 -5.54
N ALA A 944 -24.51 -7.25 -4.72
CA ALA A 944 -23.40 -6.73 -3.92
C ALA A 944 -22.31 -6.12 -4.82
N GLY A 945 -21.83 -4.92 -4.48
CA GLY A 945 -20.86 -4.17 -5.26
C GLY A 945 -21.45 -3.39 -6.45
N VAL A 946 -22.75 -3.57 -6.74
CA VAL A 946 -23.47 -2.84 -7.79
C VAL A 946 -24.52 -1.91 -7.20
N SER A 947 -25.49 -2.42 -6.42
CA SER A 947 -26.57 -1.61 -5.83
C SER A 947 -26.56 -1.53 -4.31
N TYR A 948 -25.78 -2.39 -3.65
CA TYR A 948 -25.48 -2.30 -2.22
C TYR A 948 -24.10 -2.89 -1.89
N TYR A 949 -23.57 -2.60 -0.71
CA TYR A 949 -22.46 -3.31 -0.11
C TYR A 949 -22.72 -3.50 1.38
N ASP A 950 -22.79 -4.76 1.78
CA ASP A 950 -22.90 -5.19 3.16
C ASP A 950 -21.56 -5.79 3.59
N ARG A 951 -21.04 -5.36 4.73
CA ARG A 951 -19.70 -5.74 5.18
C ARG A 951 -19.73 -7.04 5.97
N SER A 952 -20.87 -7.43 6.52
CA SER A 952 -20.97 -8.63 7.34
C SER A 952 -20.90 -9.89 6.47
N PRO A 953 -19.98 -10.84 6.75
CA PRO A 953 -19.91 -12.11 6.03
C PRO A 953 -21.07 -13.06 6.39
N ILE A 954 -21.89 -12.71 7.40
CA ILE A 954 -23.04 -13.47 7.88
C ILE A 954 -24.19 -12.48 8.02
N ASP A 955 -25.33 -12.77 7.39
CA ASP A 955 -26.61 -12.07 7.65
C ASP A 955 -26.92 -12.13 9.15
N GLU A 956 -26.70 -11.02 9.86
CA GLU A 956 -26.84 -10.91 11.31
C GLU A 956 -28.32 -10.89 11.70
N SER A 957 -29.18 -10.43 10.79
CA SER A 957 -30.60 -10.31 11.01
C SER A 957 -31.40 -11.61 10.82
N LYS A 958 -30.92 -12.55 9.99
CA LYS A 958 -31.70 -13.68 9.41
C LYS A 958 -32.90 -13.24 8.56
N TYR A 959 -33.10 -11.94 8.36
CA TYR A 959 -34.28 -11.37 7.73
C TYR A 959 -33.86 -10.66 6.47
N LYS A 960 -33.97 -11.38 5.35
CA LYS A 960 -33.68 -10.79 4.06
C LYS A 960 -34.96 -10.23 3.44
N TYR A 961 -34.83 -9.09 2.76
CA TYR A 961 -35.91 -8.59 1.93
C TYR A 961 -35.99 -9.37 0.62
N TRP A 962 -34.85 -9.85 0.12
CA TRP A 962 -34.71 -10.72 -1.06
C TRP A 962 -34.06 -12.07 -0.74
N GLU A 963 -34.26 -13.05 -1.61
CA GLU A 963 -33.50 -14.29 -1.61
C GLU A 963 -32.16 -14.07 -2.33
N GLY A 964 -31.04 -14.21 -1.62
CA GLY A 964 -29.69 -14.03 -2.17
C GLY A 964 -28.96 -12.76 -1.69
N ASP A 965 -29.68 -11.73 -1.25
CA ASP A 965 -29.06 -10.48 -0.78
C ASP A 965 -28.58 -10.58 0.67
N ASN A 966 -27.64 -9.72 1.07
CA ASN A 966 -27.04 -9.75 2.41
C ASN A 966 -27.34 -8.51 3.26
N VAL A 967 -28.15 -7.56 2.77
CA VAL A 967 -28.54 -6.37 3.54
C VAL A 967 -29.37 -6.76 4.76
N ASP A 968 -28.90 -6.37 5.94
CA ASP A 968 -29.54 -6.68 7.21
C ASP A 968 -30.81 -5.85 7.51
N LEU A 969 -31.89 -6.52 7.92
CA LEU A 969 -33.17 -5.88 8.25
C LEU A 969 -33.65 -6.14 9.67
N ASN A 970 -34.64 -5.37 10.12
CA ASN A 970 -35.41 -5.75 11.30
C ASN A 970 -36.33 -6.96 11.04
N SER A 971 -36.88 -7.55 12.11
CA SER A 971 -37.78 -8.71 12.01
C SER A 971 -39.06 -8.48 11.21
N SER A 972 -39.49 -7.23 11.06
CA SER A 972 -40.66 -6.86 10.28
C SER A 972 -40.36 -6.61 8.80
N LYS A 973 -39.08 -6.54 8.42
CA LYS A 973 -38.59 -6.16 7.07
C LYS A 973 -38.99 -4.77 6.60
N GLU A 974 -39.12 -3.84 7.55
CA GLU A 974 -39.57 -2.46 7.29
C GLU A 974 -38.44 -1.45 7.51
N ARG A 975 -37.24 -1.92 7.88
CA ARG A 975 -36.10 -1.07 8.27
C ARG A 975 -34.79 -1.78 8.07
N ILE A 976 -33.77 -1.03 7.68
CA ILE A 976 -32.37 -1.48 7.71
C ILE A 976 -31.89 -1.44 9.16
N SER A 977 -31.39 -2.57 9.64
CA SER A 977 -30.88 -2.77 11.00
C SER A 977 -29.52 -3.46 10.94
N TYR A 978 -28.84 -3.61 12.09
CA TYR A 978 -27.51 -4.25 12.18
C TYR A 978 -26.40 -3.59 11.32
N ILE A 979 -26.65 -2.37 10.83
CA ILE A 979 -25.73 -1.55 10.04
C ILE A 979 -24.33 -1.53 10.65
N GLN A 980 -23.32 -1.85 9.84
CA GLN A 980 -21.91 -1.67 10.14
C GLN A 980 -21.34 -0.42 9.47
N GLY A 981 -20.24 0.08 10.02
CA GLY A 981 -19.49 1.15 9.35
C GLY A 981 -18.84 0.64 8.06
N GLN A 982 -18.90 1.47 7.02
CA GLN A 982 -18.40 1.28 5.65
C GLN A 982 -19.32 0.52 4.70
N GLU A 983 -20.58 0.34 5.07
CA GLU A 983 -21.63 -0.21 4.20
C GLU A 983 -22.27 0.87 3.33
N TRP A 984 -22.95 0.49 2.25
CA TRP A 984 -23.73 1.44 1.45
C TRP A 984 -24.91 0.83 0.71
N LEU A 985 -25.90 1.68 0.40
CA LEU A 985 -27.12 1.36 -0.35
C LEU A 985 -27.36 2.41 -1.45
N GLU A 986 -27.87 1.99 -2.61
CA GLU A 986 -28.21 2.88 -3.73
C GLU A 986 -29.68 2.87 -4.13
N TYR A 987 -30.15 4.01 -4.64
CA TYR A 987 -31.53 4.24 -5.04
C TYR A 987 -31.60 5.05 -6.34
N THR A 988 -32.31 4.54 -7.33
CA THR A 988 -32.55 5.23 -8.59
C THR A 988 -33.82 6.07 -8.45
N ILE A 989 -33.68 7.39 -8.52
CA ILE A 989 -34.76 8.37 -8.38
C ILE A 989 -35.04 9.09 -9.70
N ASN A 990 -36.26 9.58 -9.89
CA ASN A 990 -36.63 10.50 -10.97
C ASN A 990 -37.10 11.82 -10.36
N VAL A 991 -36.27 12.86 -10.52
CA VAL A 991 -36.54 14.22 -10.07
C VAL A 991 -37.50 14.88 -11.04
N GLU A 992 -38.72 15.15 -10.59
CA GLU A 992 -39.79 15.66 -11.45
C GLU A 992 -39.55 17.12 -11.92
N SER A 993 -38.80 17.91 -11.15
CA SER A 993 -38.51 19.32 -11.43
C SER A 993 -37.14 19.73 -10.90
N THR A 994 -36.30 20.32 -11.75
CA THR A 994 -35.04 20.96 -11.33
C THR A 994 -35.32 21.97 -10.22
N GLY A 995 -34.55 21.92 -9.13
CA GLY A 995 -34.75 22.82 -8.00
C GLY A 995 -33.96 22.45 -6.76
N TYR A 996 -34.19 23.21 -5.69
CA TYR A 996 -33.67 22.89 -4.36
C TYR A 996 -34.64 21.99 -3.60
N TYR A 997 -34.11 20.96 -2.96
CA TYR A 997 -34.83 19.94 -2.21
C TYR A 997 -34.30 19.85 -0.78
N ASP A 998 -35.17 19.91 0.21
CA ASP A 998 -34.82 19.53 1.59
C ASP A 998 -34.79 18.01 1.71
N PHE A 999 -33.71 17.49 2.29
CA PHE A 999 -33.44 16.06 2.40
C PHE A 999 -33.58 15.60 3.85
N PHE A 1000 -34.55 14.74 4.11
CA PHE A 1000 -34.85 14.21 5.44
C PHE A 1000 -34.51 12.72 5.54
N VAL A 1001 -34.05 12.27 6.70
CA VAL A 1001 -33.84 10.85 7.02
C VAL A 1001 -34.55 10.49 8.31
N ASN A 1002 -35.38 9.45 8.28
CA ASN A 1002 -35.98 8.84 9.46
C ASN A 1002 -35.12 7.69 9.97
N HIS A 1003 -34.75 7.77 11.24
CA HIS A 1003 -33.79 6.84 11.83
C HIS A 1003 -34.05 6.64 13.32
N GLN A 1004 -33.43 5.60 13.87
CA GLN A 1004 -33.26 5.41 15.30
C GLN A 1004 -31.77 5.34 15.61
N THR A 1005 -31.28 6.28 16.42
CA THR A 1005 -29.87 6.32 16.84
C THR A 1005 -29.74 5.95 18.31
N ARG A 1006 -29.02 4.84 18.59
CA ARG A 1006 -28.95 4.20 19.92
C ARG A 1006 -27.63 4.39 20.63
N ARG A 1007 -26.64 4.99 19.96
CA ARG A 1007 -25.28 5.18 20.48
C ARG A 1007 -25.05 6.61 20.95
N THR A 1008 -24.36 6.75 22.09
CA THR A 1008 -23.82 8.01 22.60
C THR A 1008 -22.33 7.85 22.92
N PRO A 1009 -21.48 8.90 22.81
CA PRO A 1009 -21.81 10.25 22.31
C PRO A 1009 -22.21 10.26 20.83
N GLU A 1010 -22.71 11.40 20.34
CA GLU A 1010 -23.04 11.64 18.93
C GLU A 1010 -21.87 11.28 18.01
N PHE A 1011 -22.17 10.83 16.80
CA PHE A 1011 -21.20 10.31 15.86
C PHE A 1011 -21.60 10.56 14.41
N GLU A 1012 -20.62 10.60 13.51
CA GLU A 1012 -20.80 10.67 12.06
C GLU A 1012 -21.47 9.37 11.58
N ALA A 1013 -22.73 9.46 11.18
CA ALA A 1013 -23.56 8.30 10.86
C ALA A 1013 -23.60 8.01 9.35
N LEU A 1014 -23.77 9.03 8.50
CA LEU A 1014 -23.98 8.82 7.07
C LEU A 1014 -23.40 9.91 6.16
N THR A 1015 -22.96 9.48 4.98
CA THR A 1015 -22.57 10.31 3.84
C THR A 1015 -23.52 10.01 2.68
N VAL A 1016 -24.06 11.04 2.03
CA VAL A 1016 -25.00 10.92 0.91
C VAL A 1016 -24.35 11.51 -0.34
N SER A 1017 -24.40 10.77 -1.45
CA SER A 1017 -23.77 11.17 -2.72
C SER A 1017 -24.60 10.78 -3.93
N LEU A 1018 -24.28 11.38 -5.08
CA LEU A 1018 -24.67 10.95 -6.41
C LEU A 1018 -23.42 10.33 -7.06
N PRO A 1019 -23.23 9.00 -6.98
CA PRO A 1019 -21.98 8.34 -7.37
C PRO A 1019 -21.68 8.50 -8.86
N ASP A 1020 -22.69 8.36 -9.73
CA ASP A 1020 -22.55 8.49 -11.18
C ASP A 1020 -22.17 9.91 -11.62
N GLU A 1021 -22.47 10.90 -10.78
CA GLU A 1021 -22.12 12.31 -10.99
C GLU A 1021 -20.85 12.74 -10.24
N ASN A 1022 -20.22 11.81 -9.50
CA ASN A 1022 -19.10 12.06 -8.60
C ASN A 1022 -19.34 13.27 -7.65
N LYS A 1023 -20.56 13.36 -7.09
CA LYS A 1023 -21.01 14.50 -6.30
C LYS A 1023 -21.44 14.09 -4.90
N VAL A 1024 -20.74 14.55 -3.87
CA VAL A 1024 -21.18 14.37 -2.47
C VAL A 1024 -22.21 15.43 -2.11
N LEU A 1025 -23.41 15.02 -1.71
CA LEU A 1025 -24.48 15.91 -1.27
C LEU A 1025 -24.29 16.31 0.20
N PHE A 1026 -23.98 15.33 1.04
CA PHE A 1026 -23.74 15.50 2.46
C PHE A 1026 -22.63 14.56 2.90
N SER A 1027 -21.66 15.04 3.67
CA SER A 1027 -20.60 14.19 4.24
C SER A 1027 -20.75 14.10 5.75
N LYS A 1028 -20.58 12.90 6.31
CA LYS A 1028 -20.41 12.62 7.74
C LYS A 1028 -21.49 13.26 8.63
N LYS A 1029 -22.75 13.11 8.22
CA LYS A 1029 -23.89 13.66 8.95
C LYS A 1029 -24.07 12.95 10.28
N ILE A 1030 -24.21 13.74 11.34
CA ILE A 1030 -24.60 13.28 12.67
C ILE A 1030 -26.13 13.18 12.71
N LEU A 1031 -26.61 12.05 13.18
CA LEU A 1031 -28.02 11.79 13.42
C LEU A 1031 -28.36 11.98 14.90
N THR A 1032 -29.49 12.61 15.19
CA THR A 1032 -29.94 12.98 16.55
C THR A 1032 -30.12 11.73 17.42
N TYR A 1033 -29.52 11.67 18.61
CA TYR A 1033 -29.74 10.53 19.51
C TYR A 1033 -31.23 10.40 19.91
N THR A 1034 -31.83 9.22 19.63
CA THR A 1034 -33.25 8.95 19.93
C THR A 1034 -33.44 7.91 21.04
N GLY A 1035 -32.40 7.15 21.40
CA GLY A 1035 -32.49 6.04 22.32
C GLY A 1035 -33.16 4.80 21.71
N THR A 1036 -33.39 3.77 22.53
CA THR A 1036 -33.97 2.51 22.06
C THR A 1036 -35.49 2.61 21.98
N GLY A 1037 -36.07 2.29 20.82
CA GLY A 1037 -37.51 2.20 20.59
C GLY A 1037 -38.17 3.47 20.02
N ALA A 1038 -37.43 4.56 19.82
CA ALA A 1038 -37.92 5.79 19.21
C ALA A 1038 -37.21 6.11 17.89
N PHE A 1039 -37.96 6.65 16.92
CA PHE A 1039 -37.46 7.15 15.64
C PHE A 1039 -37.65 8.66 15.56
N ALA A 1040 -36.72 9.35 14.89
CA ALA A 1040 -36.79 10.77 14.60
C ALA A 1040 -36.48 11.02 13.12
N THR A 1041 -36.99 12.13 12.60
CA THR A 1041 -36.70 12.58 11.23
C THR A 1041 -35.82 13.81 11.28
N ASP A 1042 -34.57 13.68 10.85
CA ASP A 1042 -33.61 14.78 10.79
C ASP A 1042 -33.55 15.39 9.38
N LEU A 1043 -33.45 16.72 9.32
CA LEU A 1043 -33.10 17.43 8.09
C LEU A 1043 -31.58 17.38 7.91
N LEU A 1044 -31.11 16.66 6.89
CA LEU A 1044 -29.69 16.60 6.56
C LEU A 1044 -29.20 17.92 5.93
N GLY A 1045 -30.05 18.56 5.12
CA GLY A 1045 -29.79 19.85 4.50
C GLY A 1045 -30.61 20.07 3.24
N ASN A 1046 -30.31 21.15 2.53
CA ASN A 1046 -30.96 21.53 1.28
C ASN A 1046 -29.99 21.29 0.10
N VAL A 1047 -30.44 20.58 -0.94
CA VAL A 1047 -29.62 20.16 -2.09
C VAL A 1047 -30.23 20.57 -3.40
N TYR A 1048 -29.40 20.98 -4.35
CA TYR A 1048 -29.83 21.26 -5.72
C TYR A 1048 -29.82 19.96 -6.55
N LEU A 1049 -30.97 19.61 -7.10
CA LEU A 1049 -31.18 18.47 -7.99
C LEU A 1049 -31.72 18.94 -9.34
N GLU A 1050 -31.23 18.33 -10.41
CA GLU A 1050 -31.73 18.61 -11.76
C GLU A 1050 -32.91 17.71 -12.09
N LYS A 1051 -33.78 18.12 -13.02
CA LYS A 1051 -34.85 17.26 -13.51
C LYS A 1051 -34.23 16.09 -14.29
N GLY A 1052 -34.56 14.86 -13.93
CA GLY A 1052 -34.07 13.67 -14.59
C GLY A 1052 -33.91 12.50 -13.65
N THR A 1053 -33.32 11.42 -14.15
CA THR A 1053 -32.99 10.24 -13.35
C THR A 1053 -31.63 10.42 -12.70
N HIS A 1054 -31.51 10.08 -11.42
CA HIS A 1054 -30.28 10.15 -10.63
C HIS A 1054 -30.16 8.90 -9.76
N VAL A 1055 -28.93 8.46 -9.46
CA VAL A 1055 -28.65 7.45 -8.44
C VAL A 1055 -28.21 8.16 -7.16
N ILE A 1056 -28.84 7.86 -6.03
CA ILE A 1056 -28.42 8.32 -4.70
C ILE A 1056 -27.76 7.16 -3.96
N ARG A 1057 -26.55 7.37 -3.45
CA ARG A 1057 -25.87 6.46 -2.53
C ARG A 1057 -25.88 6.99 -1.11
N PHE A 1058 -26.33 6.16 -0.17
CA PHE A 1058 -26.12 6.33 1.26
C PHE A 1058 -24.95 5.45 1.70
N TYR A 1059 -23.88 6.07 2.17
CA TYR A 1059 -22.74 5.41 2.78
C TYR A 1059 -22.85 5.53 4.29
N MET A 1060 -22.86 4.40 4.99
CA MET A 1060 -22.97 4.34 6.45
C MET A 1060 -21.56 4.47 7.04
N ASP A 1061 -21.22 5.68 7.50
CA ASP A 1061 -19.91 6.00 8.08
C ASP A 1061 -19.64 5.24 9.39
N SER A 1062 -20.68 4.76 10.06
CA SER A 1062 -20.60 4.11 11.36
C SER A 1062 -21.78 3.15 11.62
N TYR A 1063 -21.75 2.42 12.74
CA TYR A 1063 -22.83 1.59 13.26
C TYR A 1063 -23.56 2.26 14.44
N GLY A 1064 -24.66 1.65 14.89
CA GLY A 1064 -25.39 2.04 16.11
C GLY A 1064 -26.69 2.80 15.85
N PHE A 1065 -27.20 2.74 14.62
CA PHE A 1065 -28.48 3.29 14.22
C PHE A 1065 -29.20 2.35 13.24
N ASP A 1066 -30.51 2.54 13.09
CA ASP A 1066 -31.37 1.86 12.12
C ASP A 1066 -32.02 2.91 11.22
N LEU A 1067 -32.29 2.56 9.97
CA LEU A 1067 -32.87 3.45 8.95
C LEU A 1067 -34.24 2.93 8.50
N ASP A 1068 -35.24 3.81 8.42
CA ASP A 1068 -36.63 3.49 8.02
C ASP A 1068 -36.90 4.04 6.61
N TYR A 1069 -37.01 5.37 6.47
CA TYR A 1069 -37.20 6.02 5.16
C TYR A 1069 -36.40 7.32 5.03
N PHE A 1070 -36.25 7.81 3.80
CA PHE A 1070 -35.81 9.17 3.51
C PHE A 1070 -36.84 9.91 2.66
N GLU A 1071 -36.83 11.24 2.73
CA GLU A 1071 -37.81 12.09 2.03
C GLU A 1071 -37.12 13.30 1.39
N LEU A 1072 -37.45 13.55 0.13
CA LEU A 1072 -37.01 14.75 -0.60
C LEU A 1072 -38.20 15.68 -0.83
N LYS A 1073 -38.12 16.91 -0.31
CA LYS A 1073 -39.16 17.94 -0.49
C LYS A 1073 -38.64 19.08 -1.35
N LEU A 1074 -39.24 19.30 -2.51
CA LEU A 1074 -38.94 20.48 -3.34
C LEU A 1074 -39.31 21.76 -2.58
N THR A 1075 -38.32 22.61 -2.33
CA THR A 1075 -38.48 23.91 -1.68
C THR A 1075 -38.45 25.06 -2.67
N GLN A 1076 -37.74 24.92 -3.81
CA GLN A 1076 -37.68 25.96 -4.84
C GLN A 1076 -37.46 25.36 -6.24
N PRO A 1077 -38.47 25.33 -7.14
CA PRO A 1077 -38.28 24.93 -8.53
C PRO A 1077 -37.48 25.99 -9.31
N THR A 1078 -36.51 25.55 -10.12
CA THR A 1078 -35.69 26.38 -11.03
C THR A 1078 -36.00 26.16 -12.51
N GLY A 1079 -37.04 25.39 -12.83
CA GLY A 1079 -37.47 25.07 -14.20
C GLY A 1079 -37.70 26.31 -15.10
N ASN A 1080 -37.04 26.30 -16.25
CA ASN A 1080 -36.97 27.36 -17.26
C ASN A 1080 -38.33 27.90 -17.75
N LYS A 1081 -38.81 28.98 -17.10
CA LYS A 1081 -39.64 29.99 -17.76
C LYS A 1081 -39.13 31.43 -17.64
N GLN A 1082 -38.09 31.70 -16.84
CA GLN A 1082 -37.59 33.08 -16.67
C GLN A 1082 -36.28 33.41 -17.40
N ILE A 1083 -35.38 32.45 -17.64
CA ILE A 1083 -34.03 32.78 -18.14
C ILE A 1083 -34.02 33.18 -19.64
N GLN A 1084 -35.04 32.81 -20.43
CA GLN A 1084 -35.10 33.21 -21.83
C GLN A 1084 -35.62 34.64 -22.08
N ALA A 1085 -36.15 35.31 -21.05
CA ALA A 1085 -36.56 36.72 -21.14
C ALA A 1085 -35.48 37.71 -20.65
N GLU A 1086 -34.48 37.24 -19.89
CA GLU A 1086 -33.45 38.10 -19.26
C GLU A 1086 -32.15 38.22 -20.05
N ALA A 1087 -31.85 37.24 -20.93
CA ALA A 1087 -30.65 37.28 -21.78
C ALA A 1087 -30.60 38.47 -22.76
N ASP A 1088 -31.73 39.15 -23.00
CA ASP A 1088 -31.79 40.31 -23.88
C ASP A 1088 -31.32 41.62 -23.21
N ARG A 1089 -31.30 41.68 -21.88
CA ARG A 1089 -30.99 42.92 -21.14
C ARG A 1089 -29.55 43.03 -20.65
N LEU A 1090 -28.78 41.94 -20.57
CA LEU A 1090 -27.35 41.97 -20.22
C LEU A 1090 -26.49 41.34 -21.34
N LYS A 1091 -25.66 42.15 -22.02
CA LYS A 1091 -24.79 41.71 -23.12
C LYS A 1091 -23.34 42.06 -22.84
N ILE A 1092 -22.42 41.11 -23.03
CA ILE A 1092 -20.97 41.31 -22.80
C ILE A 1092 -20.24 41.09 -24.12
N TYR A 1093 -19.58 42.13 -24.66
CA TYR A 1093 -18.94 42.06 -25.98
C TYR A 1093 -17.78 43.07 -26.16
N PRO A 1094 -16.76 42.74 -26.97
CA PRO A 1094 -16.51 41.41 -27.55
C PRO A 1094 -16.20 40.40 -26.44
N ASN A 1095 -16.65 39.16 -26.62
CA ASN A 1095 -16.42 38.07 -25.68
C ASN A 1095 -16.14 36.79 -26.49
N PRO A 1096 -14.87 36.39 -26.66
CA PRO A 1096 -13.70 36.83 -25.88
C PRO A 1096 -13.23 38.28 -26.14
N ALA A 1097 -12.78 38.95 -25.08
CA ALA A 1097 -12.20 40.29 -25.09
C ALA A 1097 -10.66 40.25 -25.09
N HIS A 1098 -10.00 41.22 -25.73
CA HIS A 1098 -8.54 41.35 -25.70
C HIS A 1098 -8.09 42.47 -24.74
N ASP A 1099 -8.31 43.73 -25.10
CA ASP A 1099 -7.87 44.88 -24.30
C ASP A 1099 -9.03 45.65 -23.64
N THR A 1100 -10.23 45.56 -24.21
CA THR A 1100 -11.44 46.23 -23.73
C THR A 1100 -12.66 45.32 -23.86
N VAL A 1101 -13.60 45.41 -22.93
CA VAL A 1101 -14.91 44.75 -23.01
C VAL A 1101 -16.03 45.71 -22.62
N ASN A 1102 -17.16 45.62 -23.32
CA ASN A 1102 -18.37 46.36 -22.97
C ASN A 1102 -19.34 45.43 -22.24
N ILE A 1103 -19.94 45.92 -21.16
CA ILE A 1103 -21.07 45.30 -20.48
C ILE A 1103 -22.27 46.22 -20.71
N ALA A 1104 -23.17 45.82 -21.60
CA ALA A 1104 -24.41 46.52 -21.91
C ALA A 1104 -25.56 45.98 -21.07
N MET A 1105 -26.33 46.89 -20.46
CA MET A 1105 -27.39 46.64 -19.49
C MET A 1105 -28.68 47.35 -19.98
N ASP A 1106 -29.27 46.81 -21.04
CA ASP A 1106 -30.43 47.39 -21.72
C ASP A 1106 -31.64 47.47 -20.76
N GLY A 1107 -32.06 48.71 -20.48
CA GLY A 1107 -33.22 49.00 -19.64
C GLY A 1107 -32.96 48.97 -18.13
N PHE A 1108 -31.71 48.94 -17.67
CA PHE A 1108 -31.36 49.11 -16.25
C PHE A 1108 -31.31 50.61 -15.93
N ARG A 1109 -31.93 51.06 -14.82
CA ARG A 1109 -31.83 52.47 -14.36
C ARG A 1109 -30.58 52.70 -13.54
N THR A 1110 -30.22 51.71 -12.73
CA THR A 1110 -28.99 51.65 -11.95
C THR A 1110 -28.52 50.20 -11.90
N ALA A 1111 -27.22 49.98 -11.95
CA ALA A 1111 -26.61 48.67 -11.98
C ALA A 1111 -25.44 48.59 -10.99
N ASP A 1112 -25.38 47.54 -10.16
CA ASP A 1112 -24.23 47.19 -9.32
C ASP A 1112 -23.50 46.00 -9.95
N ILE A 1113 -22.33 46.26 -10.53
CA ILE A 1113 -21.59 45.32 -11.37
C ILE A 1113 -20.40 44.80 -10.58
N THR A 1114 -20.38 43.50 -10.36
CA THR A 1114 -19.32 42.78 -9.67
C THR A 1114 -18.72 41.72 -10.60
N ILE A 1115 -17.38 41.64 -10.70
CA ILE A 1115 -16.68 40.64 -11.51
C ILE A 1115 -15.80 39.78 -10.62
N TYR A 1116 -15.90 38.46 -10.74
CA TYR A 1116 -15.12 37.48 -10.03
C TYR A 1116 -14.27 36.64 -10.99
N ASN A 1117 -13.10 36.18 -10.53
CA ASN A 1117 -12.39 35.10 -11.22
C ASN A 1117 -13.00 33.72 -10.88
N MET A 1118 -12.53 32.65 -11.52
CA MET A 1118 -13.03 31.30 -11.27
C MET A 1118 -12.70 30.74 -9.87
N ALA A 1119 -11.78 31.36 -9.13
CA ALA A 1119 -11.51 31.05 -7.73
C ALA A 1119 -12.41 31.84 -6.75
N GLY A 1120 -13.42 32.56 -7.26
CA GLY A 1120 -14.34 33.35 -6.45
C GLY A 1120 -13.77 34.68 -5.92
N GLN A 1121 -12.55 35.06 -6.31
CA GLN A 1121 -11.93 36.31 -5.89
C GLN A 1121 -12.55 37.50 -6.61
N LEU A 1122 -12.87 38.56 -5.86
CA LEU A 1122 -13.43 39.80 -6.39
C LEU A 1122 -12.38 40.57 -7.21
N MET A 1123 -12.62 40.73 -8.50
CA MET A 1123 -11.72 41.42 -9.43
C MET A 1123 -12.13 42.87 -9.67
N PHE A 1124 -13.43 43.15 -9.62
CA PHE A 1124 -13.98 44.49 -9.87
C PHE A 1124 -15.36 44.65 -9.27
N ASN A 1125 -15.65 45.84 -8.77
CA ASN A 1125 -16.97 46.21 -8.30
C ASN A 1125 -17.25 47.67 -8.63
N THR A 1126 -18.40 47.99 -9.19
CA THR A 1126 -18.81 49.38 -9.45
C THR A 1126 -20.32 49.52 -9.46
N GLN A 1127 -20.81 50.73 -9.21
CA GLN A 1127 -22.21 51.09 -9.41
C GLN A 1127 -22.30 52.13 -10.53
N THR A 1128 -23.27 51.98 -11.43
CA THR A 1128 -23.44 52.85 -12.60
C THR A 1128 -24.91 53.07 -12.92
N SER A 1129 -25.23 54.20 -13.57
CA SER A 1129 -26.52 54.44 -14.23
C SER A 1129 -26.38 54.46 -15.75
N GLU A 1130 -25.19 54.14 -16.28
CA GLU A 1130 -24.95 54.04 -17.72
C GLU A 1130 -25.49 52.72 -18.27
N SER A 1131 -26.09 52.77 -19.46
CA SER A 1131 -26.64 51.58 -20.12
C SER A 1131 -25.54 50.68 -20.71
N VAL A 1132 -24.31 51.16 -20.82
CA VAL A 1132 -23.13 50.37 -21.23
C VAL A 1132 -21.92 50.89 -20.48
N ILE A 1133 -21.17 50.00 -19.85
CA ILE A 1133 -19.83 50.34 -19.32
C ILE A 1133 -18.75 49.67 -20.15
N GLN A 1134 -17.67 50.39 -20.41
CA GLN A 1134 -16.48 49.83 -21.03
C GLN A 1134 -15.39 49.63 -19.97
N LEU A 1135 -14.93 48.39 -19.82
CA LEU A 1135 -13.79 48.04 -19.00
C LEU A 1135 -12.56 47.94 -19.90
N SER A 1136 -11.48 48.61 -19.51
CA SER A 1136 -10.17 48.46 -20.15
C SER A 1136 -9.26 47.62 -19.27
N ARG A 1137 -8.33 46.88 -19.89
CA ARG A 1137 -7.35 46.03 -19.21
C ARG A 1137 -6.28 46.87 -18.50
N SER A 1138 -6.65 47.61 -17.46
CA SER A 1138 -5.70 48.23 -16.54
C SER A 1138 -5.22 47.19 -15.53
N PHE A 1139 -4.06 46.56 -15.77
CA PHE A 1139 -3.22 45.68 -14.92
C PHE A 1139 -3.85 44.57 -14.02
N ASN A 1140 -5.17 44.49 -13.84
CA ASN A 1140 -5.82 43.61 -12.85
C ASN A 1140 -6.54 42.39 -13.45
N TYR A 1141 -6.73 42.31 -14.77
CA TYR A 1141 -7.33 41.12 -15.40
C TYR A 1141 -6.26 40.31 -16.16
N LYS A 1142 -5.98 39.10 -15.65
CA LYS A 1142 -5.17 38.07 -16.34
C LYS A 1142 -5.99 37.41 -17.45
N ARG A 1143 -5.33 36.73 -18.39
CA ARG A 1143 -6.03 35.87 -19.36
C ARG A 1143 -6.80 34.78 -18.61
N GLY A 1144 -8.06 34.55 -18.96
CA GLY A 1144 -8.89 33.59 -18.26
C GLY A 1144 -10.39 33.87 -18.33
N LEU A 1145 -11.15 33.04 -17.63
CA LEU A 1145 -12.60 33.10 -17.51
C LEU A 1145 -13.00 33.85 -16.22
N TYR A 1146 -14.03 34.69 -16.33
CA TYR A 1146 -14.57 35.51 -15.26
C TYR A 1146 -16.10 35.44 -15.24
N VAL A 1147 -16.68 35.61 -14.06
CA VAL A 1147 -18.12 35.71 -13.83
C VAL A 1147 -18.47 37.17 -13.56
N VAL A 1148 -19.37 37.73 -14.37
CA VAL A 1148 -19.93 39.07 -14.17
C VAL A 1148 -21.31 38.91 -13.52
N ARG A 1149 -21.51 39.56 -12.38
CA ARG A 1149 -22.81 39.71 -11.72
C ARG A 1149 -23.24 41.17 -11.81
N VAL A 1150 -24.48 41.43 -12.20
CA VAL A 1150 -25.07 42.78 -12.24
C VAL A 1150 -26.36 42.78 -11.43
N LEU A 1151 -26.47 43.61 -10.40
CA LEU A 1151 -27.73 43.84 -9.69
C LEU A 1151 -28.45 45.04 -10.31
N ASP A 1152 -29.71 44.91 -10.69
CA ASP A 1152 -30.52 46.03 -11.20
C ASP A 1152 -31.09 46.94 -10.09
N GLU A 1153 -31.89 47.95 -10.46
CA GLU A 1153 -32.53 48.87 -9.50
C GLU A 1153 -33.43 48.18 -8.47
N ASN A 1154 -33.88 46.96 -8.74
CA ASN A 1154 -34.72 46.15 -7.85
C ASN A 1154 -33.90 45.13 -7.05
N LYS A 1155 -32.56 45.19 -7.13
CA LYS A 1155 -31.62 44.22 -6.55
C LYS A 1155 -31.73 42.81 -7.15
N GLN A 1156 -32.32 42.68 -8.34
CA GLN A 1156 -32.34 41.41 -9.06
C GLN A 1156 -30.97 41.15 -9.69
N ALA A 1157 -30.42 39.95 -9.49
CA ALA A 1157 -29.11 39.58 -10.00
C ALA A 1157 -29.16 38.98 -11.40
N HIS A 1158 -28.38 39.55 -12.31
CA HIS A 1158 -28.19 39.11 -13.69
C HIS A 1158 -26.73 38.65 -13.84
N PHE A 1159 -26.49 37.52 -14.51
CA PHE A 1159 -25.15 36.95 -14.64
C PHE A 1159 -24.70 36.87 -16.09
N GLY A 1160 -23.42 37.13 -16.32
CA GLY A 1160 -22.80 37.05 -17.63
C GLY A 1160 -21.40 36.42 -17.55
N LYS A 1161 -21.02 35.73 -18.62
CA LYS A 1161 -19.69 35.13 -18.79
C LYS A 1161 -18.75 36.16 -19.43
N LEU A 1162 -17.52 36.32 -18.94
CA LEU A 1162 -16.49 37.16 -19.55
C LEU A 1162 -15.19 36.38 -19.75
N ILE A 1163 -14.65 36.34 -20.96
CA ILE A 1163 -13.38 35.71 -21.31
C ILE A 1163 -12.39 36.79 -21.74
N PHE A 1164 -11.23 36.89 -21.10
CA PHE A 1164 -10.09 37.69 -21.59
C PHE A 1164 -9.04 36.78 -22.26
N ARG A 1165 -8.66 37.09 -23.51
CA ARG A 1165 -7.66 36.38 -24.32
C ARG A 1165 -6.34 37.12 -24.47
#